data_AF-A0A8T0B9K8-F1
#
_entry.id   AF-A0A8T0B9K8-F1
#
_cell.length_a   1.000
_cell.length_b   1.000
_cell.length_c   1.000
_cell.angle_alpha   90.00
_cell.angle_beta   90.00
_cell.angle_gamma   90.00
#
_symmetry.space_group_name_H-M   'P 1'
#
loop_
_entity.id
_entity.type
_entity.pdbx_description
1 polymer ?
#
loop_
_entity_poly.entity_id
_entity_poly.type
_entity_poly.pdbx_seq_one_letter_code
_entity_poly.pdbx_strand_id
1 'polypeptide(L)'
;MVEELMNFYNNAVAETLISNEQTRDLTPLRCHSKPDPVLLDQFKTRYSALLPFSPYLSQICEVARAGFEETEDNVTFIHVLTPVFQQMKALAQEGDYHRLVHLIISDEIHPTLLHMAKEFKEIQKKSVTLRSCSSLNSKLGHYALQLNAYTSASSPMRQYLDLILQRLLHSVLLKKNQLDMDYMMAEIERFCDECDYTEDVDSESSRFVSHIKNSSGDVTKLAVVDRFSPKEHAFLISVLLDSMSQIKIQYRNLKVVEQPEYNHHANSCTLYWKRRVYSFSEKFIPQLHSDMNLVIPISVTKWTAIISAVEDEDWVKVTGCLQDEREYNVKPLVNSHASPNMPNHFKEWKKELELKEVLQVQLGTDVINGERMPVVNLLTVNEFFDVCLEHARNPIKCFTNDTACRKSQTEYRDYKEYMNIWGKLCSMDTAYNAVEENNSVILEGVRITWRETTEKSLEGFFEITPTQVKDWSLEFDLTNCYLCIRLRNQCAEKAKTTKCNGSSLSDLQNTLPFTWVAHGIPTETKKQRKEKKTNKNSQTTKIQFQINHRNTTHVPPEVKKKETQFTVELIPKKIPYVQYEHAIDNIHEANDLVKKIATGKVLNASIGLEELHSVDEYMDNAPNLPPLNESQKRAVQEAFKNPFTVIQGPPGTGKTVVGVHITYHFYLKNKAFEAACPNQPPTQGQGASAKEKKKKKLAILYCGPSNKSVDIVAEQLSKVIKPLRIYCDQMEMREYPYPGSDLKLCRRSLRDEKPKEELRHISLMYLVRQPENSYSVEINNFEKGTVEFDSERYKKVLKMAQREELLKHDVILCTCSTALKPILKKTMDFRQILIDECAMATEPEAFIPLVSHNPEQIVLLGDHKQIRPIVTCDRVKELGMGKSLFERYMDRALMLDTQYRMHEHICNFPSNEFYQGKLQTGAKQRKCLLLNRNNRPTAILFGHVEGEEFSLSISTTAGNEYSVANELEAMQAVRLMFDISQKVQVASRLISRSGVEAVDVAILTPYNAQMSKIKEILSSKKNQAVQNVNVCTIMKSQGSEWRYVIISTVRSCTLAEIEKERRSKYISKGWLGKKLGFITDPNQVNVAITRAQDGLCILGNRHLLNCSALWGRLLSHYQTKNCVLDSAKDIKVGF
;
A
#
# COMPACT_ATOMS: atom_id res chain seq x y z
N MET A 1 -8.11 25.44 45.84
CA MET A 1 -7.20 25.70 46.99
C MET A 1 -5.71 25.54 46.66
N VAL A 2 -5.16 24.33 46.41
CA VAL A 2 -3.69 24.19 46.16
C VAL A 2 -3.23 24.88 44.87
N GLU A 3 -3.98 24.75 43.77
CA GLU A 3 -3.64 25.40 42.49
C GLU A 3 -3.75 26.92 42.55
N GLU A 4 -4.78 27.46 43.22
CA GLU A 4 -4.92 28.90 43.45
C GLU A 4 -3.76 29.45 44.29
N LEU A 5 -3.37 28.74 45.37
CA LEU A 5 -2.22 29.11 46.18
C LEU A 5 -0.91 29.09 45.36
N MET A 6 -0.75 28.13 44.43
CA MET A 6 0.39 28.13 43.51
C MET A 6 0.36 29.34 42.57
N ASN A 7 -0.81 29.69 42.02
CA ASN A 7 -0.95 30.87 41.17
C ASN A 7 -0.60 32.16 41.93
N PHE A 8 -1.07 32.30 43.17
CA PHE A 8 -0.73 33.44 44.02
C PHE A 8 0.76 33.49 44.37
N TYR A 9 1.37 32.37 44.72
CA TYR A 9 2.80 32.29 44.99
C TYR A 9 3.62 32.70 43.75
N ASN A 10 3.29 32.15 42.59
CA ASN A 10 3.97 32.45 41.35
C ASN A 10 3.81 33.91 40.90
N ASN A 11 2.63 34.51 41.09
CA ASN A 11 2.43 35.94 40.88
C ASN A 11 3.31 36.77 41.82
N ALA A 12 3.30 36.44 43.12
CA ALA A 12 4.08 37.15 44.13
C ALA A 12 5.59 37.06 43.87
N VAL A 13 6.10 35.89 43.45
CA VAL A 13 7.50 35.72 43.06
C VAL A 13 7.83 36.55 41.83
N ALA A 14 6.98 36.51 40.79
CA ALA A 14 7.17 37.32 39.59
C ALA A 14 7.23 38.82 39.92
N GLU A 15 6.26 39.34 40.68
CA GLU A 15 6.21 40.74 41.12
C GLU A 15 7.43 41.14 41.95
N THR A 16 7.87 40.27 42.86
CA THR A 16 9.06 40.51 43.70
C THR A 16 10.34 40.63 42.86
N LEU A 17 10.50 39.73 41.88
CA LEU A 17 11.68 39.69 41.02
C LEU A 17 11.72 40.85 40.01
N ILE A 18 10.58 41.25 39.45
CA ILE A 18 10.53 42.40 38.53
C ILE A 18 10.63 43.75 39.24
N SER A 19 10.26 43.83 40.52
CA SER A 19 10.33 45.08 41.29
C SER A 19 11.73 45.37 41.82
N ASN A 20 12.64 44.39 41.84
CA ASN A 20 14.01 44.57 42.29
C ASN A 20 14.93 44.99 41.13
N GLU A 21 15.70 46.08 41.32
CA GLU A 21 16.61 46.63 40.29
C GLU A 21 17.61 45.62 39.72
N GLN A 22 18.03 44.63 40.50
CA GLN A 22 19.04 43.65 40.09
C GLN A 22 18.48 42.53 39.20
N THR A 23 17.22 42.16 39.40
CA THR A 23 16.57 41.03 38.70
C THR A 23 15.52 41.47 37.69
N ARG A 24 15.19 42.77 37.64
CA ARG A 24 14.16 43.35 36.77
C ARG A 24 14.30 42.96 35.31
N ASP A 25 15.52 42.86 34.78
CA ASP A 25 15.79 42.58 33.37
C ASP A 25 16.26 41.12 33.12
N LEU A 26 16.27 40.29 34.17
CA LEU A 26 16.77 38.90 34.16
C LEU A 26 15.68 37.85 34.47
N THR A 27 14.43 38.25 34.70
CA THR A 27 13.37 37.37 35.21
C THR A 27 12.62 36.70 34.06
N PRO A 28 12.62 35.35 33.96
CA PRO A 28 11.71 34.66 33.05
C PRO A 28 10.25 34.85 33.48
N LEU A 29 9.44 35.44 32.60
CA LEU A 29 8.01 35.64 32.78
C LEU A 29 7.24 34.77 31.79
N ARG A 30 6.19 34.12 32.26
CA ARG A 30 5.26 33.40 31.39
C ARG A 30 4.15 34.38 30.98
N CYS A 31 4.18 34.81 29.73
CA CYS A 31 3.30 35.82 29.18
C CYS A 31 2.23 35.17 28.31
N HIS A 32 0.98 35.61 28.45
CA HIS A 32 -0.13 35.15 27.63
C HIS A 32 -0.92 36.37 27.17
N SER A 33 -0.81 36.71 25.89
CA SER A 33 -1.51 37.85 25.30
C SER A 33 -3.01 37.61 25.16
N LYS A 34 -3.79 38.69 25.10
CA LYS A 34 -5.22 38.61 24.75
C LYS A 34 -5.43 37.96 23.37
N PRO A 35 -6.57 37.29 23.13
CA PRO A 35 -6.95 36.78 21.82
C PRO A 35 -7.03 37.92 20.80
N ASP A 36 -6.77 37.61 19.54
CA ASP A 36 -6.87 38.61 18.47
C ASP A 36 -8.33 39.10 18.34
N PRO A 37 -8.60 40.42 18.44
CA PRO A 37 -9.96 40.93 18.47
C PRO A 37 -10.71 40.67 17.15
N VAL A 38 -10.02 40.62 16.00
CA VAL A 38 -10.65 40.37 14.70
C VAL A 38 -11.07 38.90 14.59
N LEU A 39 -10.19 37.98 14.99
CA LEU A 39 -10.51 36.55 14.98
C LEU A 39 -11.60 36.21 16.02
N LEU A 40 -11.59 36.89 17.17
CA LEU A 40 -12.61 36.72 18.20
C LEU A 40 -13.99 37.20 17.73
N ASP A 41 -14.08 38.30 16.99
CA ASP A 41 -15.35 38.79 16.43
C ASP A 41 -15.90 37.85 15.34
N GLN A 42 -15.02 37.34 14.47
CA GLN A 42 -15.36 36.31 13.49
C GLN A 42 -15.87 35.02 14.16
N PHE A 43 -15.25 34.63 15.26
CA PHE A 43 -15.67 33.49 16.08
C PHE A 43 -17.04 33.70 16.71
N LYS A 44 -17.29 34.88 17.32
CA LYS A 44 -18.59 35.23 17.89
C LYS A 44 -19.72 35.17 16.86
N THR A 45 -19.44 35.68 15.66
CA THR A 45 -20.40 35.65 14.54
C THR A 45 -20.69 34.22 14.08
N ARG A 46 -19.66 33.38 13.96
CA ARG A 46 -19.78 31.99 13.49
C ARG A 46 -20.54 31.09 14.47
N TYR A 47 -20.32 31.26 15.77
CA TYR A 47 -20.88 30.41 16.82
C TYR A 47 -21.99 31.07 17.62
N SER A 48 -22.59 32.16 17.12
CA SER A 48 -23.67 32.89 17.79
C SER A 48 -24.82 31.99 18.26
N ALA A 49 -25.16 30.96 17.47
CA ALA A 49 -26.19 29.97 17.81
C ALA A 49 -25.78 28.98 18.91
N LEU A 50 -24.48 28.70 19.10
CA LEU A 50 -23.97 27.70 20.05
C LEU A 50 -23.39 28.30 21.35
N LEU A 51 -22.92 29.54 21.28
CA LEU A 51 -22.31 30.26 22.41
C LEU A 51 -23.15 30.30 23.69
N PRO A 52 -24.48 30.49 23.64
CA PRO A 52 -25.31 30.49 24.85
C PRO A 52 -25.31 29.15 25.61
N PHE A 53 -24.95 28.06 24.95
CA PHE A 53 -24.97 26.70 25.53
C PHE A 53 -23.65 26.29 26.16
N SER A 54 -22.62 27.15 26.08
CA SER A 54 -21.35 27.03 26.80
C SER A 54 -21.33 28.02 27.96
N PRO A 55 -21.38 27.57 29.23
CA PRO A 55 -21.31 28.45 30.38
C PRO A 55 -20.01 29.28 30.40
N TYR A 56 -18.88 28.65 30.07
CA TYR A 56 -17.56 29.27 30.05
C TYR A 56 -17.39 30.32 28.93
N LEU A 57 -17.71 29.98 27.68
CA LEU A 57 -17.49 30.87 26.54
C LEU A 57 -18.53 31.98 26.46
N SER A 58 -19.77 31.74 26.91
CA SER A 58 -20.79 32.78 27.00
C SER A 58 -20.35 33.94 27.91
N GLN A 59 -19.72 33.63 29.05
CA GLN A 59 -19.18 34.62 29.98
C GLN A 59 -17.99 35.38 29.37
N ILE A 60 -17.02 34.69 28.76
CA ILE A 60 -15.84 35.34 28.15
C ILE A 60 -16.22 36.19 26.94
N CYS A 61 -17.23 35.78 26.18
CA CYS A 61 -17.68 36.50 25.00
C CYS A 61 -18.71 37.60 25.32
N GLU A 62 -19.10 37.78 26.59
CA GLU A 62 -20.10 38.76 27.06
C GLU A 62 -21.44 38.65 26.31
N VAL A 63 -21.91 37.41 26.07
CA VAL A 63 -23.16 37.14 25.34
C VAL A 63 -24.30 36.97 26.34
N ALA A 64 -25.32 37.84 26.25
CA ALA A 64 -26.53 37.71 27.07
C ALA A 64 -27.33 36.45 26.65
N ARG A 65 -27.69 35.61 27.63
CA ARG A 65 -28.47 34.37 27.38
C ARG A 65 -29.99 34.59 27.29
N ALA A 66 -30.44 35.84 27.40
CA ALA A 66 -31.86 36.19 27.43
C ALA A 66 -32.41 36.40 26.02
N GLY A 67 -33.36 35.54 25.61
CA GLY A 67 -34.20 35.77 24.43
C GLY A 67 -33.82 35.01 23.15
N PHE A 68 -33.61 33.68 23.24
CA PHE A 68 -33.61 32.84 22.03
C PHE A 68 -35.04 32.64 21.54
N GLU A 69 -35.44 33.36 20.49
CA GLU A 69 -36.63 33.03 19.69
C GLU A 69 -36.23 32.03 18.58
N GLU A 70 -37.06 31.01 18.37
CA GLU A 70 -36.84 29.97 17.36
C GLU A 70 -36.77 30.57 15.95
N THR A 71 -35.58 30.68 15.36
CA THR A 71 -35.41 30.88 13.92
C THR A 71 -35.17 29.54 13.20
N GLU A 72 -35.61 29.42 11.96
CA GLU A 72 -35.74 28.16 11.18
C GLU A 72 -34.44 27.33 11.01
N ASP A 73 -33.25 27.88 11.29
CA ASP A 73 -31.94 27.22 11.12
C ASP A 73 -31.24 26.77 12.43
N ASN A 74 -31.92 26.78 13.59
CA ASN A 74 -31.26 26.59 14.90
C ASN A 74 -31.08 25.14 15.38
N VAL A 75 -30.01 24.92 16.15
CA VAL A 75 -29.67 23.68 16.86
C VAL A 75 -30.83 23.28 17.79
N THR A 76 -31.42 22.12 17.54
CA THR A 76 -32.57 21.61 18.32
C THR A 76 -32.15 20.79 19.56
N PHE A 77 -30.97 20.14 19.49
CA PHE A 77 -30.46 19.27 20.55
C PHE A 77 -28.96 19.48 20.81
N ILE A 78 -28.58 19.48 22.08
CA ILE A 78 -27.21 19.35 22.57
C ILE A 78 -26.90 17.87 22.79
N HIS A 79 -25.82 17.41 22.17
CA HIS A 79 -25.40 16.02 22.23
C HIS A 79 -24.40 15.82 23.36
N VAL A 80 -24.72 14.94 24.30
CA VAL A 80 -23.85 14.59 25.44
C VAL A 80 -23.48 13.12 25.38
N LEU A 81 -22.23 12.77 25.68
CA LEU A 81 -21.80 11.36 25.70
C LEU A 81 -22.58 10.58 26.76
N THR A 82 -23.06 9.39 26.40
CA THR A 82 -23.85 8.54 27.31
C THR A 82 -23.15 8.25 28.64
N PRO A 83 -21.84 7.91 28.70
CA PRO A 83 -21.13 7.72 29.96
C PRO A 83 -21.06 8.98 30.81
N VAL A 84 -20.89 10.16 30.18
CA VAL A 84 -20.84 11.44 30.88
C VAL A 84 -22.21 11.75 31.47
N PHE A 85 -23.28 11.57 30.70
CA PHE A 85 -24.64 11.80 31.18
C PHE A 85 -25.04 10.85 32.33
N GLN A 86 -24.64 9.57 32.26
CA GLN A 86 -24.84 8.61 33.35
C GLN A 86 -24.07 9.02 34.62
N GLN A 87 -22.85 9.53 34.48
CA GLN A 87 -22.11 10.05 35.63
C GLN A 87 -22.73 11.33 36.19
N MET A 88 -23.22 12.24 35.34
CA MET A 88 -23.95 13.43 35.79
C MET A 88 -25.17 13.03 36.63
N LYS A 89 -25.92 12.01 36.20
CA LYS A 89 -27.02 11.44 36.99
C LYS A 89 -26.56 10.87 38.34
N ALA A 90 -25.47 10.10 38.35
CA ALA A 90 -24.94 9.49 39.56
C ALA A 90 -24.45 10.55 40.57
N LEU A 91 -23.67 11.56 40.11
CA LEU A 91 -23.18 12.65 40.96
C LEU A 91 -24.31 13.50 41.53
N ALA A 92 -25.37 13.74 40.74
CA ALA A 92 -26.57 14.42 41.22
C ALA A 92 -27.30 13.64 42.33
N GLN A 93 -27.31 12.30 42.26
CA GLN A 93 -27.88 11.43 43.29
C GLN A 93 -27.00 11.33 44.54
N GLU A 94 -25.68 11.33 44.37
CA GLU A 94 -24.69 11.26 45.45
C GLU A 94 -24.51 12.61 46.18
N GLY A 95 -24.95 13.73 45.56
CA GLY A 95 -24.82 15.08 46.11
C GLY A 95 -23.44 15.73 45.90
N ASP A 96 -22.60 15.18 45.02
CA ASP A 96 -21.29 15.76 44.66
C ASP A 96 -21.43 16.81 43.55
N TYR A 97 -21.98 17.97 43.91
CA TYR A 97 -22.29 19.04 42.97
C TYR A 97 -21.04 19.69 42.36
N HIS A 98 -19.92 19.74 43.09
CA HIS A 98 -18.67 20.33 42.58
C HIS A 98 -18.18 19.60 41.33
N ARG A 99 -18.18 18.26 41.34
CA ARG A 99 -17.81 17.47 40.16
C ARG A 99 -18.86 17.55 39.05
N LEU A 100 -20.14 17.61 39.40
CA LEU A 100 -21.22 17.77 38.43
C LEU A 100 -21.08 19.08 37.63
N VAL A 101 -20.82 20.20 38.31
CA VAL A 101 -20.58 21.50 37.69
C VAL A 101 -19.38 21.45 36.74
N HIS A 102 -18.28 20.79 37.17
CA HIS A 102 -17.11 20.63 36.32
C HIS A 102 -17.44 19.89 35.01
N LEU A 103 -18.29 18.85 35.03
CA LEU A 103 -18.72 18.16 33.81
C LEU A 103 -19.54 19.07 32.89
N ILE A 104 -20.43 19.90 33.44
CA ILE A 104 -21.31 20.78 32.65
C ILE A 104 -20.54 21.94 32.00
N ILE A 105 -19.55 22.50 32.70
CA ILE A 105 -18.77 23.65 32.21
C ILE A 105 -17.67 23.23 31.22
N SER A 106 -17.27 21.96 31.23
CA SER A 106 -16.18 21.45 30.38
C SER A 106 -16.63 21.24 28.92
N ASP A 107 -16.73 22.30 28.13
CA ASP A 107 -17.22 22.25 26.73
C ASP A 107 -16.54 21.18 25.84
N GLU A 108 -15.27 20.88 26.12
CA GLU A 108 -14.46 19.89 25.39
C GLU A 108 -14.96 18.44 25.52
N ILE A 109 -15.82 18.16 26.50
CA ILE A 109 -16.38 16.82 26.71
C ILE A 109 -17.69 16.61 25.94
N HIS A 110 -18.28 17.69 25.42
CA HIS A 110 -19.56 17.69 24.72
C HIS A 110 -19.35 17.76 23.20
N PRO A 111 -19.73 16.71 22.43
CA PRO A 111 -19.55 16.67 20.98
C PRO A 111 -20.04 17.91 20.23
N THR A 112 -21.19 18.48 20.63
CA THR A 112 -21.76 19.68 19.99
C THR A 112 -20.90 20.93 20.21
N LEU A 113 -20.27 21.05 21.38
CA LEU A 113 -19.52 22.24 21.80
C LEU A 113 -18.01 22.11 21.51
N LEU A 114 -17.51 20.89 21.31
CA LEU A 114 -16.09 20.60 21.12
C LEU A 114 -15.44 21.48 20.05
N HIS A 115 -16.01 21.57 18.85
CA HIS A 115 -15.43 22.37 17.78
C HIS A 115 -15.31 23.86 18.12
N MET A 116 -16.32 24.41 18.79
CA MET A 116 -16.33 25.79 19.25
C MET A 116 -15.22 26.00 20.30
N ALA A 117 -15.12 25.10 21.27
CA ALA A 117 -14.05 25.14 22.27
C ALA A 117 -12.65 25.02 21.63
N LYS A 118 -12.50 24.19 20.60
CA LYS A 118 -11.24 24.03 19.86
C LYS A 118 -10.82 25.28 19.11
N GLU A 119 -11.71 25.82 18.29
CA GLU A 119 -11.42 27.03 17.51
C GLU A 119 -11.12 28.21 18.46
N PHE A 120 -11.85 28.31 19.57
CA PHE A 120 -11.55 29.33 20.58
C PHE A 120 -10.14 29.19 21.17
N LYS A 121 -9.69 27.96 21.47
CA LYS A 121 -8.32 27.69 21.91
C LYS A 121 -7.27 28.04 20.85
N GLU A 122 -7.57 27.87 19.56
CA GLU A 122 -6.65 28.27 18.48
C GLU A 122 -6.53 29.80 18.37
N ILE A 123 -7.62 30.52 18.67
CA ILE A 123 -7.64 32.00 18.72
C ILE A 123 -6.90 32.52 19.96
N GLN A 124 -6.91 31.76 21.06
CA GLN A 124 -6.07 32.02 22.23
C GLN A 124 -4.61 31.73 21.89
N LYS A 125 -3.77 32.77 21.83
CA LYS A 125 -2.33 32.59 21.63
C LYS A 125 -1.74 31.77 22.78
N LYS A 126 -0.89 30.79 22.49
CA LYS A 126 -0.19 30.04 23.55
C LYS A 126 0.59 30.98 24.46
N SER A 127 0.70 30.62 25.75
CA SER A 127 1.61 31.31 26.66
C SER A 127 3.04 31.10 26.19
N VAL A 128 3.84 32.14 26.17
CA VAL A 128 5.27 32.11 25.82
C VAL A 128 6.10 32.52 27.03
N THR A 129 7.30 31.96 27.18
CA THR A 129 8.19 32.35 28.26
C THR A 129 9.17 33.39 27.74
N LEU A 130 9.08 34.61 28.24
CA LEU A 130 9.90 35.73 27.81
C LEU A 130 10.70 36.29 28.97
N ARG A 131 11.94 36.67 28.71
CA ARG A 131 12.71 37.46 29.67
C ARG A 131 12.01 38.79 29.91
N SER A 132 11.92 39.22 31.16
CA SER A 132 11.39 40.52 31.55
C SER A 132 12.11 41.66 30.82
N CYS A 133 11.34 42.67 30.40
CA CYS A 133 11.83 43.84 29.64
C CYS A 133 12.46 43.53 28.26
N SER A 134 12.37 42.30 27.74
CA SER A 134 12.92 41.94 26.41
C SER A 134 12.09 42.50 25.25
N SER A 135 10.78 42.58 25.43
CA SER A 135 9.83 42.97 24.38
C SER A 135 8.58 43.60 24.96
N LEU A 136 7.75 44.21 24.10
CA LEU A 136 6.43 44.71 24.50
C LEU A 136 5.55 43.57 25.06
N ASN A 137 5.71 42.35 24.55
CA ASN A 137 4.95 41.17 24.97
C ASN A 137 5.32 40.69 26.37
N SER A 138 6.57 40.90 26.81
CA SER A 138 7.01 40.57 28.18
C SER A 138 6.30 41.38 29.26
N LYS A 139 5.60 42.46 28.88
CA LYS A 139 4.82 43.32 29.77
C LYS A 139 3.32 42.98 29.79
N LEU A 140 2.86 42.04 28.97
CA LEU A 140 1.43 41.78 28.76
C LEU A 140 0.78 40.89 29.84
N GLY A 141 1.49 40.53 30.92
CA GLY A 141 0.97 39.65 31.97
C GLY A 141 0.47 38.31 31.42
N HIS A 142 -0.43 37.66 32.15
CA HIS A 142 -1.01 36.38 31.77
C HIS A 142 -2.54 36.47 31.67
N TYR A 143 -3.04 36.70 30.45
CA TYR A 143 -4.45 36.95 30.17
C TYR A 143 -5.40 35.90 30.76
N ALA A 144 -5.15 34.60 30.54
CA ALA A 144 -6.04 33.55 31.03
C ALA A 144 -6.10 33.43 32.56
N LEU A 145 -5.05 33.86 33.27
CA LEU A 145 -5.02 33.83 34.74
C LEU A 145 -5.47 35.16 35.34
N GLN A 146 -5.70 36.19 34.51
CA GLN A 146 -5.97 37.57 34.93
C GLN A 146 -4.90 38.13 35.88
N LEU A 147 -3.63 37.80 35.62
CA LEU A 147 -2.47 38.25 36.42
C LEU A 147 -1.58 39.21 35.64
N ASN A 148 -1.06 40.24 36.32
CA ASN A 148 -0.19 41.24 35.70
C ASN A 148 1.24 40.74 35.46
N ALA A 149 1.71 39.78 36.26
CA ALA A 149 3.00 39.12 36.10
C ALA A 149 2.88 37.66 36.56
N TYR A 150 3.45 36.72 35.81
CA TYR A 150 3.38 35.30 36.17
C TYR A 150 4.68 34.60 35.84
N THR A 151 5.09 33.66 36.69
CA THR A 151 6.27 32.81 36.48
C THR A 151 5.99 31.40 37.01
N SER A 152 6.90 30.44 36.83
CA SER A 152 6.67 29.02 37.21
C SER A 152 7.51 28.56 38.41
N ALA A 153 7.74 29.45 39.38
CA ALA A 153 8.63 29.21 40.51
C ALA A 153 8.20 28.09 41.47
N SER A 154 6.90 27.75 41.55
CA SER A 154 6.36 26.70 42.42
C SER A 154 6.39 25.30 41.82
N SER A 155 6.79 25.14 40.56
CA SER A 155 6.77 23.83 39.89
C SER A 155 7.85 22.91 40.49
N PRO A 156 7.55 21.61 40.76
CA PRO A 156 8.53 20.70 41.35
C PRO A 156 9.66 20.39 40.36
N MET A 157 10.72 21.23 40.33
CA MET A 157 12.02 21.08 39.65
C MET A 157 12.03 20.19 38.39
N ARG A 158 11.17 20.49 37.41
CA ARG A 158 11.09 19.72 36.15
C ARG A 158 11.75 20.44 34.97
N GLN A 159 12.01 21.75 35.08
CA GLN A 159 12.60 22.57 34.02
C GLN A 159 13.78 23.42 34.53
N TYR A 160 14.72 23.75 33.64
CA TYR A 160 15.92 24.54 33.96
C TYR A 160 15.58 25.99 34.38
N LEU A 161 14.48 26.55 33.86
CA LEU A 161 14.01 27.90 34.20
C LEU A 161 13.51 28.02 35.65
N ASP A 162 12.94 26.96 36.22
CA ASP A 162 12.48 26.95 37.62
C ASP A 162 13.67 27.15 38.58
N LEU A 163 14.82 26.55 38.27
CA LEU A 163 16.07 26.72 39.01
C LEU A 163 16.62 28.14 38.92
N ILE A 164 16.53 28.75 37.73
CA ILE A 164 16.92 30.15 37.52
C ILE A 164 16.07 31.05 38.41
N LEU A 165 14.74 30.90 38.38
CA LEU A 165 13.81 31.70 39.18
C LEU A 165 14.09 31.59 40.68
N GLN A 166 14.35 30.38 41.17
CA GLN A 166 14.70 30.15 42.57
C GLN A 166 16.04 30.81 42.95
N ARG A 167 17.05 30.76 42.08
CA ARG A 167 18.35 31.42 42.31
C ARG A 167 18.24 32.94 42.29
N LEU A 168 17.44 33.50 41.37
CA LEU A 168 17.14 34.93 41.33
C LEU A 168 16.43 35.36 42.62
N LEU A 169 15.44 34.59 43.08
CA LEU A 169 14.70 34.86 44.31
C LEU A 169 15.60 34.80 45.54
N HIS A 170 16.47 33.79 45.63
CA HIS A 170 17.49 33.71 46.68
C HIS A 170 18.45 34.90 46.67
N SER A 171 18.85 35.38 45.49
CA SER A 171 19.76 36.52 45.36
C SER A 171 19.12 37.82 45.86
N VAL A 172 17.82 38.01 45.56
CA VAL A 172 17.01 39.11 46.08
C VAL A 172 16.86 39.03 47.60
N LEU A 173 16.56 37.85 48.16
CA LEU A 173 16.38 37.65 49.59
C LEU A 173 17.68 37.82 50.39
N LEU A 174 18.83 37.45 49.80
CA LEU A 174 20.16 37.55 50.41
C LEU A 174 20.87 38.90 50.16
N LYS A 175 20.24 39.82 49.42
CA LYS A 175 20.79 41.16 49.07
C LYS A 175 22.20 41.09 48.46
N LYS A 176 22.43 40.15 47.53
CA LYS A 176 23.71 40.08 46.80
C LYS A 176 23.93 41.32 45.94
N ASN A 177 25.17 41.66 45.58
CA ASN A 177 25.47 42.76 44.66
C ASN A 177 25.29 42.33 43.20
N GLN A 178 25.05 43.28 42.30
CA GLN A 178 24.79 43.05 40.87
C GLN A 178 25.96 42.34 40.14
N LEU A 179 27.19 42.42 40.67
CA LEU A 179 28.40 41.74 40.17
C LEU A 179 28.47 40.25 40.55
N ASP A 180 27.64 39.78 41.49
CA ASP A 180 27.58 38.39 41.98
C ASP A 180 26.41 37.59 41.39
N MET A 181 25.78 38.08 40.33
CA MET A 181 24.65 37.40 39.67
C MET A 181 25.14 36.36 38.67
N ASP A 182 24.67 35.13 38.80
CA ASP A 182 25.13 33.97 38.03
C ASP A 182 24.67 33.94 36.55
N TYR A 183 23.93 34.95 36.06
CA TYR A 183 23.27 34.90 34.75
C TYR A 183 23.33 36.23 33.98
N MET A 184 23.62 36.14 32.67
CA MET A 184 23.53 37.27 31.74
C MET A 184 22.18 37.34 31.02
N MET A 185 21.77 38.54 30.57
CA MET A 185 20.50 38.74 29.82
C MET A 185 20.38 37.84 28.59
N ALA A 186 21.46 37.72 27.81
CA ALA A 186 21.49 36.89 26.60
C ALA A 186 21.37 35.38 26.90
N GLU A 187 21.82 34.93 28.07
CA GLU A 187 21.69 33.54 28.48
C GLU A 187 20.25 33.22 28.85
N ILE A 188 19.60 34.09 29.63
CA ILE A 188 18.17 33.96 29.98
C ILE A 188 17.30 33.98 28.73
N GLU A 189 17.58 34.86 27.77
CA GLU A 189 16.86 34.94 26.50
C GLU A 189 16.96 33.63 25.71
N ARG A 190 18.16 33.06 25.60
CA ARG A 190 18.36 31.74 24.99
C ARG A 190 17.59 30.63 25.72
N PHE A 191 17.62 30.61 27.06
CA PHE A 191 16.89 29.59 27.83
C PHE A 191 15.38 29.70 27.69
N CYS A 192 14.85 30.92 27.55
CA CYS A 192 13.44 31.17 27.21
C CYS A 192 13.09 30.61 25.82
N ASP A 193 13.90 30.91 24.80
CA ASP A 193 13.68 30.43 23.42
C ASP A 193 13.76 28.89 23.31
N GLU A 194 14.72 28.27 23.99
CA GLU A 194 14.87 26.81 24.04
C GLU A 194 13.68 26.13 24.75
N CYS A 195 13.12 26.76 25.79
CA CYS A 195 11.96 26.24 26.51
C CYS A 195 10.71 26.20 25.61
N ASP A 196 10.41 27.30 24.92
CA ASP A 196 9.24 27.39 24.04
C ASP A 196 9.36 26.42 22.84
N TYR A 197 10.57 26.21 22.28
CA TYR A 197 10.81 25.23 21.21
C TYR A 197 10.57 23.78 21.67
N THR A 198 10.92 23.44 22.92
CA THR A 198 10.65 22.10 23.48
C THR A 198 9.19 21.89 23.90
N GLU A 199 8.47 22.93 24.36
CA GLU A 199 7.05 22.80 24.72
C GLU A 199 6.14 22.63 23.50
N ASP A 200 6.50 23.21 22.34
CA ASP A 200 5.71 23.17 21.11
C ASP A 200 5.69 21.81 20.38
N VAL A 201 6.74 21.00 20.54
CA VAL A 201 6.88 19.71 19.81
C VAL A 201 6.67 18.50 20.73
N ASP A 202 7.06 18.56 22.01
CA ASP A 202 7.16 17.36 22.85
C ASP A 202 6.05 17.17 23.90
N SER A 203 5.34 18.21 24.38
CA SER A 203 4.61 18.07 25.65
C SER A 203 3.24 17.36 25.56
N GLU A 204 2.37 17.73 24.62
CA GLU A 204 1.00 17.20 24.56
C GLU A 204 0.93 15.79 23.94
N SER A 205 1.60 15.59 22.79
CA SER A 205 1.68 14.29 22.13
C SER A 205 2.37 13.24 23.01
N SER A 206 3.45 13.60 23.71
CA SER A 206 4.13 12.67 24.62
C SER A 206 3.32 12.37 25.87
N ARG A 207 2.58 13.35 26.44
CA ARG A 207 1.64 13.11 27.54
C ARG A 207 0.53 12.15 27.10
N PHE A 208 -0.08 12.37 25.95
CA PHE A 208 -1.12 11.50 25.43
C PHE A 208 -0.61 10.08 25.14
N VAL A 209 0.58 9.95 24.55
CA VAL A 209 1.24 8.65 24.34
C VAL A 209 1.56 7.97 25.66
N SER A 210 2.01 8.71 26.68
CA SER A 210 2.26 8.15 28.01
C SER A 210 0.97 7.66 28.67
N HIS A 211 -0.14 8.39 28.50
CA HIS A 211 -1.45 7.99 28.98
C HIS A 211 -1.91 6.68 28.34
N ILE A 212 -1.81 6.57 27.01
CA ILE A 212 -2.15 5.33 26.29
C ILE A 212 -1.31 4.14 26.77
N LYS A 213 -0.02 4.33 27.11
CA LYS A 213 0.84 3.23 27.59
C LYS A 213 0.60 2.84 29.06
N ASN A 214 0.28 3.82 29.91
CA ASN A 214 0.09 3.58 31.34
C ASN A 214 -1.28 2.97 31.64
N SER A 215 -2.26 3.15 30.75
CA SER A 215 -3.55 2.47 30.79
C SER A 215 -3.35 0.95 30.57
N SER A 216 -3.70 0.14 31.56
CA SER A 216 -3.43 -1.30 31.59
C SER A 216 -4.30 -2.16 30.64
N GLY A 217 -4.87 -1.58 29.58
CA GLY A 217 -5.74 -2.25 28.60
C GLY A 217 -5.92 -1.41 27.33
N ASP A 218 -6.42 -2.02 26.24
CA ASP A 218 -6.79 -1.32 25.01
C ASP A 218 -7.78 -0.19 25.35
N VAL A 219 -7.36 1.06 25.16
CA VAL A 219 -8.19 2.21 25.53
C VAL A 219 -9.21 2.45 24.43
N THR A 220 -10.43 1.96 24.64
CA THR A 220 -11.59 2.38 23.84
C THR A 220 -11.89 3.83 24.17
N LYS A 221 -11.97 4.64 23.13
CA LYS A 221 -12.24 6.07 23.21
C LYS A 221 -13.35 6.45 22.25
N LEU A 222 -14.06 7.52 22.59
CA LEU A 222 -14.98 8.18 21.69
C LEU A 222 -14.24 9.32 21.01
N ALA A 223 -14.37 9.43 19.69
CA ALA A 223 -13.73 10.44 18.89
C ALA A 223 -14.73 11.12 17.95
N VAL A 224 -14.54 12.40 17.68
CA VAL A 224 -15.41 13.20 16.82
C VAL A 224 -14.75 13.38 15.45
N VAL A 225 -15.52 13.25 14.37
CA VAL A 225 -15.06 13.58 13.02
C VAL A 225 -14.86 15.08 12.89
N ASP A 226 -13.61 15.49 12.72
CA ASP A 226 -13.22 16.90 12.77
C ASP A 226 -13.26 17.57 11.40
N ARG A 227 -12.60 16.94 10.41
CA ARG A 227 -12.53 17.44 9.03
C ARG A 227 -12.27 16.34 8.02
N PHE A 228 -12.80 16.53 6.81
CA PHE A 228 -12.49 15.72 5.64
C PHE A 228 -11.38 16.37 4.82
N SER A 229 -10.40 15.59 4.35
CA SER A 229 -9.31 16.09 3.51
C SER A 229 -9.19 15.27 2.22
N PRO A 230 -9.99 15.61 1.18
CA PRO A 230 -9.98 14.88 -0.09
C PRO A 230 -8.60 14.83 -0.76
N LYS A 231 -7.85 15.94 -0.69
CA LYS A 231 -6.49 16.05 -1.25
C LYS A 231 -5.46 15.16 -0.53
N GLU A 232 -5.69 14.88 0.75
CA GLU A 232 -4.81 14.03 1.54
C GLU A 232 -5.31 12.60 1.68
N HIS A 233 -6.43 12.26 1.02
CA HIS A 233 -7.05 10.94 1.04
C HIS A 233 -7.31 10.41 2.47
N ALA A 234 -7.71 11.31 3.36
CA ALA A 234 -7.95 11.01 4.76
C ALA A 234 -9.03 11.92 5.37
N PHE A 235 -9.51 11.52 6.55
CA PHE A 235 -10.24 12.39 7.46
C PHE A 235 -9.52 12.42 8.81
N LEU A 236 -9.76 13.47 9.59
CA LEU A 236 -9.19 13.61 10.91
C LEU A 236 -10.26 13.46 11.97
N ILE A 237 -9.87 12.79 13.05
CA ILE A 237 -10.70 12.64 14.24
C ILE A 237 -10.03 13.31 15.44
N SER A 238 -10.86 13.74 16.36
CA SER A 238 -10.45 14.34 17.63
C SER A 238 -10.93 13.46 18.77
N VAL A 239 -10.01 12.96 19.59
CA VAL A 239 -10.36 12.13 20.76
C VAL A 239 -10.92 13.04 21.86
N LEU A 240 -12.09 12.69 22.41
CA LEU A 240 -12.70 13.42 23.52
C LEU A 240 -11.94 13.13 24.83
N LEU A 241 -11.78 14.14 25.69
CA LEU A 241 -11.17 14.07 27.04
C LEU A 241 -9.64 13.96 27.13
N ASP A 242 -8.93 13.80 26.01
CA ASP A 242 -7.46 13.73 25.99
C ASP A 242 -6.90 14.80 25.05
N SER A 243 -5.80 15.45 25.48
CA SER A 243 -5.15 16.60 24.83
C SER A 243 -5.26 16.58 23.31
N MET A 244 -6.12 17.47 22.77
CA MET A 244 -6.28 18.11 21.45
C MET A 244 -5.70 17.49 20.17
N SER A 245 -5.15 16.29 20.23
CA SER A 245 -4.37 15.66 19.19
C SER A 245 -5.32 15.10 18.13
N GLN A 246 -5.23 15.69 16.93
CA GLN A 246 -5.95 15.19 15.78
C GLN A 246 -5.27 13.91 15.28
N ILE A 247 -6.03 12.83 15.18
CA ILE A 247 -5.54 11.57 14.62
C ILE A 247 -6.04 11.47 13.18
N LYS A 248 -5.11 11.27 12.24
CA LYS A 248 -5.41 11.14 10.81
C LYS A 248 -5.73 9.68 10.46
N ILE A 249 -6.90 9.43 9.87
CA ILE A 249 -7.32 8.13 9.35
C ILE A 249 -7.32 8.16 7.82
N GLN A 250 -6.44 7.36 7.22
CA GLN A 250 -6.32 7.19 5.77
C GLN A 250 -7.43 6.28 5.23
N TYR A 251 -8.10 6.65 4.14
CA TYR A 251 -9.18 5.83 3.55
C TYR A 251 -8.70 4.45 3.10
N ARG A 252 -7.45 4.32 2.66
CA ARG A 252 -6.84 3.03 2.32
C ARG A 252 -6.87 2.02 3.48
N ASN A 253 -6.62 2.50 4.70
CA ASN A 253 -6.56 1.63 5.87
C ASN A 253 -7.95 1.12 6.25
N LEU A 254 -9.02 1.83 5.86
CA LEU A 254 -10.40 1.40 6.05
C LEU A 254 -10.80 0.26 5.13
N LYS A 255 -10.00 -0.03 4.09
CA LYS A 255 -10.24 -1.14 3.16
C LYS A 255 -11.63 -1.04 2.47
N VAL A 256 -12.09 0.17 2.18
CA VAL A 256 -13.31 0.45 1.40
C VAL A 256 -13.17 -0.05 -0.05
N VAL A 257 -14.31 -0.26 -0.73
CA VAL A 257 -14.35 -0.85 -2.08
C VAL A 257 -14.60 0.16 -3.21
N GLU A 258 -15.04 1.37 -2.87
CA GLU A 258 -15.34 2.47 -3.79
C GLU A 258 -14.67 3.77 -3.33
N GLN A 259 -14.49 4.73 -4.26
CA GLN A 259 -13.92 6.03 -3.90
C GLN A 259 -14.85 6.71 -2.87
N PRO A 260 -14.31 7.37 -1.83
CA PRO A 260 -15.12 8.15 -0.92
C PRO A 260 -15.94 9.20 -1.68
N GLU A 261 -17.26 9.23 -1.47
CA GLU A 261 -18.15 10.19 -2.10
C GLU A 261 -18.33 11.39 -1.18
N TYR A 262 -17.83 12.55 -1.59
CA TYR A 262 -17.93 13.78 -0.80
C TYR A 262 -19.16 14.58 -1.21
N ASN A 263 -20.00 14.90 -0.24
CA ASN A 263 -21.08 15.84 -0.41
C ASN A 263 -20.65 17.19 0.17
N HIS A 264 -20.27 18.12 -0.71
CA HIS A 264 -19.84 19.46 -0.29
C HIS A 264 -20.96 20.30 0.31
N HIS A 265 -22.23 20.02 -0.01
CA HIS A 265 -23.36 20.75 0.54
C HIS A 265 -23.71 20.29 1.97
N ALA A 266 -23.65 18.98 2.22
CA ALA A 266 -23.92 18.39 3.53
C ALA A 266 -22.68 18.28 4.44
N ASN A 267 -21.49 18.64 3.93
CA ASN A 267 -20.20 18.38 4.58
C ASN A 267 -20.06 16.92 5.06
N SER A 268 -20.52 15.97 4.25
CA SER A 268 -20.49 14.54 4.58
C SER A 268 -19.61 13.75 3.61
N CYS A 269 -19.20 12.56 4.03
CA CYS A 269 -18.40 11.64 3.25
C CYS A 269 -18.97 10.23 3.35
N THR A 270 -19.40 9.66 2.22
CA THR A 270 -19.96 8.32 2.18
C THR A 270 -18.89 7.27 1.84
N LEU A 271 -18.87 6.19 2.63
CA LEU A 271 -17.94 5.07 2.52
C LEU A 271 -18.68 3.75 2.31
N TYR A 272 -18.10 2.90 1.46
CA TYR A 272 -18.69 1.61 1.06
C TYR A 272 -17.74 0.45 1.35
N TRP A 273 -18.26 -0.62 1.97
CA TRP A 273 -17.57 -1.87 2.21
C TRP A 273 -18.32 -3.04 1.60
N LYS A 274 -17.57 -4.03 1.11
CA LYS A 274 -18.10 -5.33 0.67
C LYS A 274 -17.19 -6.45 1.15
N ARG A 275 -17.70 -7.38 1.96
CA ARG A 275 -16.94 -8.51 2.51
C ARG A 275 -17.67 -9.83 2.35
N ARG A 276 -16.89 -10.90 2.21
CA ARG A 276 -17.40 -12.26 2.37
C ARG A 276 -17.49 -12.55 3.86
N VAL A 277 -18.71 -12.81 4.35
CA VAL A 277 -18.96 -13.10 5.77
C VAL A 277 -19.76 -14.39 5.87
N TYR A 278 -19.24 -15.33 6.64
CA TYR A 278 -19.88 -16.61 6.89
C TYR A 278 -19.97 -16.87 8.39
N SER A 279 -21.00 -17.58 8.82
CA SER A 279 -21.23 -17.90 10.22
C SER A 279 -21.22 -19.41 10.43
N PHE A 280 -20.58 -19.87 11.50
CA PHE A 280 -20.68 -21.27 11.96
C PHE A 280 -22.04 -21.60 12.60
N SER A 281 -22.87 -20.59 12.89
CA SER A 281 -24.19 -20.73 13.53
C SER A 281 -25.27 -20.02 12.72
N GLU A 282 -26.43 -20.66 12.52
CA GLU A 282 -27.63 -20.00 11.95
C GLU A 282 -28.17 -18.88 12.85
N LYS A 283 -27.82 -18.90 14.14
CA LYS A 283 -28.13 -17.86 15.14
C LYS A 283 -26.83 -17.32 15.73
N PHE A 284 -25.94 -16.75 14.91
CA PHE A 284 -24.95 -15.82 15.47
C PHE A 284 -25.68 -14.53 15.81
N ILE A 285 -26.21 -14.48 17.02
CA ILE A 285 -26.69 -13.26 17.65
C ILE A 285 -25.44 -12.71 18.34
N PRO A 286 -24.82 -11.61 17.84
CA PRO A 286 -23.82 -10.91 18.63
C PRO A 286 -24.43 -10.69 20.00
N GLN A 287 -23.73 -11.00 21.09
CA GLN A 287 -24.26 -10.81 22.44
C GLN A 287 -24.69 -9.34 22.58
N LEU A 288 -25.99 -9.08 22.36
CA LEU A 288 -26.61 -7.77 22.36
C LEU A 288 -26.63 -7.32 23.82
N HIS A 289 -25.78 -6.38 24.15
CA HIS A 289 -26.23 -5.32 25.05
C HIS A 289 -26.93 -4.29 24.15
N SER A 290 -28.18 -4.03 24.50
CA SER A 290 -29.05 -2.94 24.02
C SER A 290 -28.29 -1.74 23.44
N ASP A 291 -28.68 -1.33 22.22
CA ASP A 291 -28.52 0.00 21.63
C ASP A 291 -27.65 0.94 22.47
N MET A 292 -26.32 0.82 22.36
CA MET A 292 -25.43 1.79 22.99
C MET A 292 -25.43 3.04 22.10
N ASN A 293 -26.49 3.84 22.23
CA ASN A 293 -26.45 5.23 21.81
C ASN A 293 -25.19 5.83 22.42
N LEU A 294 -24.16 6.12 21.61
CA LEU A 294 -22.90 6.68 22.10
C LEU A 294 -23.10 8.09 22.69
N VAL A 295 -24.23 8.70 22.32
CA VAL A 295 -24.61 10.08 22.57
C VAL A 295 -26.10 10.14 22.91
N ILE A 296 -26.45 10.98 23.87
CA ILE A 296 -27.82 11.31 24.27
C ILE A 296 -28.13 12.73 23.77
N PRO A 297 -29.17 12.92 22.94
CA PRO A 297 -29.66 14.25 22.59
C PRO A 297 -30.44 14.83 23.78
N ILE A 298 -30.09 16.05 24.19
CA ILE A 298 -30.77 16.84 25.21
C ILE A 298 -31.36 18.06 24.52
N SER A 299 -32.65 18.33 24.69
CA SER A 299 -33.28 19.52 24.11
C SER A 299 -32.60 20.79 24.61
N VAL A 300 -32.48 21.78 23.73
CA VAL A 300 -31.84 23.05 24.08
C VAL A 300 -32.51 23.71 25.30
N THR A 301 -33.84 23.68 25.37
CA THR A 301 -34.62 24.22 26.49
C THR A 301 -34.26 23.58 27.84
N LYS A 302 -34.03 22.26 27.84
CA LYS A 302 -33.62 21.51 29.02
C LYS A 302 -32.17 21.76 29.39
N TRP A 303 -31.27 21.84 28.39
CA TRP A 303 -29.87 22.19 28.62
C TRP A 303 -29.72 23.60 29.19
N THR A 304 -30.46 24.58 28.67
CA THR A 304 -30.47 25.95 29.23
C THR A 304 -31.05 26.00 30.63
N ALA A 305 -32.07 25.17 30.94
CA ALA A 305 -32.61 25.06 32.28
C ALA A 305 -31.59 24.46 33.27
N ILE A 306 -30.80 23.47 32.83
CA ILE A 306 -29.70 22.90 33.62
C ILE A 306 -28.62 23.95 33.89
N ILE A 307 -28.18 24.69 32.87
CA ILE A 307 -27.16 25.74 33.01
C ILE A 307 -27.63 26.84 33.97
N SER A 308 -28.85 27.38 33.78
CA SER A 308 -29.41 28.41 34.66
C SER A 308 -29.55 27.91 36.10
N ALA A 309 -29.99 26.67 36.30
CA ALA A 309 -30.10 26.10 37.64
C ALA A 309 -28.73 25.88 38.32
N VAL A 310 -27.67 25.60 37.54
CA VAL A 310 -26.29 25.53 38.06
C VAL A 310 -25.79 26.91 38.49
N GLU A 311 -26.10 27.96 37.73
CA GLU A 311 -25.71 29.33 38.07
C GLU A 311 -26.45 29.89 39.29
N ASP A 312 -27.72 29.52 39.43
CA ASP A 312 -28.56 29.88 40.58
C ASP A 312 -28.30 28.99 41.82
N GLU A 313 -27.36 28.04 41.73
CA GLU A 313 -27.07 27.01 42.75
C GLU A 313 -28.31 26.17 43.17
N ASP A 314 -29.30 26.01 42.28
CA ASP A 314 -30.54 25.24 42.49
C ASP A 314 -30.34 23.75 42.13
N TRP A 315 -29.73 23.01 43.06
CA TRP A 315 -29.40 21.59 42.87
C TRP A 315 -30.60 20.66 42.77
N VAL A 316 -31.76 21.07 43.31
CA VAL A 316 -33.00 20.28 43.26
C VAL A 316 -33.54 20.27 41.83
N LYS A 317 -33.54 21.44 41.18
CA LYS A 317 -33.94 21.61 39.78
C LYS A 317 -32.98 20.91 38.83
N VAL A 318 -31.66 20.99 39.06
CA VAL A 318 -30.65 20.23 38.27
C VAL A 318 -30.92 18.72 38.34
N THR A 319 -31.14 18.20 39.54
CA THR A 319 -31.41 16.76 39.76
C THR A 319 -32.71 16.33 39.07
N GLY A 320 -33.77 17.14 39.19
CA GLY A 320 -35.05 16.90 38.52
C GLY A 320 -34.93 16.86 37.00
N CYS A 321 -34.20 17.80 36.40
CA CYS A 321 -33.96 17.84 34.95
C CYS A 321 -33.18 16.61 34.46
N LEU A 322 -32.14 16.17 35.18
CA LEU A 322 -31.35 15.00 34.79
C LEU A 322 -32.12 13.68 34.92
N GLN A 323 -33.04 13.58 35.89
CA GLN A 323 -33.81 12.36 36.16
C GLN A 323 -35.07 12.18 35.30
N ASP A 324 -35.56 13.22 34.62
CA ASP A 324 -36.76 13.12 33.80
C ASP A 324 -36.55 12.31 32.50
N GLU A 325 -36.97 11.03 32.51
CA GLU A 325 -36.72 10.05 31.44
C GLU A 325 -37.65 10.17 30.21
N ARG A 326 -38.63 11.08 30.22
CA ARG A 326 -39.70 11.13 29.21
C ARG A 326 -39.23 11.53 27.80
N GLU A 327 -38.07 12.16 27.67
CA GLU A 327 -37.54 12.70 26.40
C GLU A 327 -36.31 11.96 25.84
N TYR A 328 -35.66 11.08 26.59
CA TYR A 328 -34.41 10.44 26.15
C TYR A 328 -34.61 9.22 25.24
N ASN A 329 -35.87 8.82 25.00
CA ASN A 329 -36.24 7.69 24.13
C ASN A 329 -36.39 8.14 22.67
N VAL A 330 -35.32 8.66 22.07
CA VAL A 330 -35.26 8.76 20.61
C VAL A 330 -34.82 7.40 20.08
N LYS A 331 -35.75 6.66 19.46
CA LYS A 331 -35.42 5.42 18.74
C LYS A 331 -34.34 5.74 17.69
N PRO A 332 -33.26 4.95 17.61
CA PRO A 332 -32.25 5.18 16.59
C PRO A 332 -32.87 4.99 15.21
N LEU A 333 -32.64 5.96 14.32
CA LEU A 333 -32.99 5.90 12.91
C LEU A 333 -32.00 4.95 12.21
N VAL A 334 -32.08 3.65 12.53
CA VAL A 334 -31.31 2.63 11.84
C VAL A 334 -32.00 2.32 10.51
N ASN A 335 -31.75 3.16 9.50
CA ASN A 335 -31.91 2.76 8.11
C ASN A 335 -30.74 1.85 7.70
N SER A 336 -30.59 0.71 8.38
CA SER A 336 -29.82 -0.42 7.83
C SER A 336 -30.79 -1.29 7.06
N HIS A 337 -31.00 -0.98 5.78
CA HIS A 337 -31.55 -1.96 4.85
C HIS A 337 -30.50 -3.06 4.64
N ALA A 338 -30.37 -3.97 5.60
CA ALA A 338 -29.85 -5.30 5.31
C ALA A 338 -30.98 -6.02 4.58
N SER A 339 -30.99 -5.95 3.25
CA SER A 339 -31.95 -6.68 2.42
C SER A 339 -31.87 -8.18 2.76
N PRO A 340 -32.89 -8.76 3.39
CA PRO A 340 -32.93 -10.19 3.63
C PRO A 340 -33.56 -10.81 2.38
N ASN A 341 -32.72 -11.34 1.48
CA ASN A 341 -32.99 -12.53 0.65
C ASN A 341 -31.97 -12.68 -0.49
N MET A 342 -31.60 -13.95 -0.74
CA MET A 342 -30.92 -14.53 -1.92
C MET A 342 -29.37 -14.58 -1.94
N PRO A 343 -28.76 -15.51 -2.71
CA PRO A 343 -27.54 -16.28 -2.37
C PRO A 343 -26.25 -15.53 -2.71
N ASN A 344 -26.10 -14.32 -2.19
CA ASN A 344 -24.92 -13.51 -2.42
C ASN A 344 -23.93 -13.71 -1.27
N HIS A 345 -22.77 -14.30 -1.59
CA HIS A 345 -21.62 -14.50 -0.69
C HIS A 345 -21.03 -13.22 -0.07
N PHE A 346 -21.63 -12.06 -0.30
CA PHE A 346 -21.10 -10.76 0.10
C PHE A 346 -22.12 -10.00 0.94
N LYS A 347 -21.68 -9.49 2.09
CA LYS A 347 -22.37 -8.45 2.86
C LYS A 347 -21.81 -7.08 2.45
N GLU A 348 -22.70 -6.12 2.27
CA GLU A 348 -22.39 -4.74 1.91
C GLU A 348 -22.76 -3.81 3.08
N TRP A 349 -21.89 -2.85 3.37
CA TRP A 349 -22.16 -1.80 4.34
C TRP A 349 -21.89 -0.44 3.72
N LYS A 350 -22.75 0.50 4.06
CA LYS A 350 -22.62 1.91 3.73
C LYS A 350 -22.58 2.69 5.05
N LYS A 351 -21.62 3.61 5.20
CA LYS A 351 -21.61 4.58 6.30
C LYS A 351 -21.41 5.97 5.71
N GLU A 352 -22.37 6.85 5.94
CA GLU A 352 -22.21 8.28 5.71
C GLU A 352 -21.59 8.88 6.98
N LEU A 353 -20.39 9.44 6.83
CA LEU A 353 -19.70 10.15 7.90
C LEU A 353 -20.06 11.63 7.80
N GLU A 354 -20.60 12.19 8.88
CA GLU A 354 -20.89 13.61 8.98
C GLU A 354 -19.83 14.33 9.82
N LEU A 355 -19.62 15.62 9.57
CA LEU A 355 -18.86 16.44 10.51
C LEU A 355 -19.54 16.36 11.89
N LYS A 356 -18.72 16.30 12.95
CA LYS A 356 -19.17 16.19 14.35
C LYS A 356 -19.77 14.85 14.76
N GLU A 357 -19.83 13.86 13.87
CA GLU A 357 -20.27 12.50 14.24
C GLU A 357 -19.31 11.87 15.27
N VAL A 358 -19.87 11.21 16.28
CA VAL A 358 -19.11 10.48 17.31
C VAL A 358 -18.86 9.03 16.85
N LEU A 359 -17.60 8.64 16.85
CA LEU A 359 -17.11 7.31 16.47
C LEU A 359 -16.48 6.62 17.69
N GLN A 360 -16.67 5.31 17.79
CA GLN A 360 -15.95 4.46 18.74
C GLN A 360 -14.65 3.94 18.12
N VAL A 361 -13.53 4.23 18.76
CA VAL A 361 -12.18 3.86 18.30
C VAL A 361 -11.37 3.22 19.41
N GLN A 362 -10.51 2.27 19.07
CA GLN A 362 -9.49 1.76 19.99
C GLN A 362 -8.13 2.33 19.63
N LEU A 363 -7.48 2.96 20.61
CA LEU A 363 -6.20 3.63 20.40
C LEU A 363 -5.01 2.71 20.70
N GLY A 364 -3.91 3.00 20.01
CA GLY A 364 -2.60 2.43 20.27
C GLY A 364 -1.50 3.46 20.05
N THR A 365 -0.25 2.99 20.05
CA THR A 365 0.92 3.83 19.76
C THR A 365 1.74 3.23 18.64
N ASP A 366 2.28 4.09 17.77
CA ASP A 366 3.19 3.69 16.69
C ASP A 366 4.33 4.71 16.59
N VAL A 367 5.42 4.33 15.90
CA VAL A 367 6.53 5.25 15.64
C VAL A 367 6.39 5.80 14.22
N ILE A 368 6.09 7.09 14.10
CA ILE A 368 5.94 7.81 12.83
C ILE A 368 7.04 8.87 12.77
N ASN A 369 7.88 8.83 11.72
CA ASN A 369 9.02 9.74 11.56
C ASN A 369 10.03 9.78 12.72
N GLY A 370 10.15 8.68 13.48
CA GLY A 370 11.05 8.59 14.64
C GLY A 370 10.39 8.99 15.96
N GLU A 371 9.20 9.57 15.92
CA GLU A 371 8.43 9.99 17.10
C GLU A 371 7.31 9.00 17.40
N ARG A 372 7.00 8.80 18.68
CA ARG A 372 5.86 7.97 19.07
C ARG A 372 4.60 8.82 18.97
N MET A 373 3.64 8.37 18.17
CA MET A 373 2.36 9.06 17.95
C MET A 373 1.18 8.17 18.33
N PRO A 374 0.06 8.77 18.78
CA PRO A 374 -1.20 8.06 18.95
C PRO A 374 -1.76 7.63 17.60
N VAL A 375 -2.35 6.44 17.55
CA VAL A 375 -2.91 5.87 16.33
C VAL A 375 -4.19 5.10 16.63
N VAL A 376 -5.08 5.00 15.65
CA VAL A 376 -6.24 4.10 15.78
C VAL A 376 -5.84 2.68 15.35
N ASN A 377 -6.13 1.71 16.19
CA ASN A 377 -5.90 0.28 15.95
C ASN A 377 -7.16 -0.46 15.48
N LEU A 378 -8.33 -0.04 15.97
CA LEU A 378 -9.64 -0.57 15.55
C LEU A 378 -10.64 0.58 15.40
N LEU A 379 -11.41 0.56 14.32
CA LEU A 379 -12.57 1.42 14.13
C LEU A 379 -13.84 0.56 14.12
N THR A 380 -14.79 0.88 14.98
CA THR A 380 -16.13 0.26 14.97
C THR A 380 -17.03 1.05 14.03
N VAL A 381 -17.45 0.41 12.93
CA VAL A 381 -18.31 1.04 11.91
C VAL A 381 -19.77 0.98 12.36
N ASN A 382 -20.18 -0.18 12.86
CA ASN A 382 -21.48 -0.46 13.47
C ASN A 382 -21.35 -1.71 14.38
N GLU A 383 -22.45 -2.10 15.03
CA GLU A 383 -22.50 -3.25 15.96
C GLU A 383 -22.06 -4.59 15.35
N PHE A 384 -22.09 -4.71 14.03
CA PHE A 384 -21.79 -5.93 13.30
C PHE A 384 -20.42 -5.90 12.63
N PHE A 385 -19.81 -4.74 12.43
CA PHE A 385 -18.63 -4.58 11.57
C PHE A 385 -17.56 -3.65 12.16
N ASP A 386 -16.37 -4.22 12.37
CA ASP A 386 -15.17 -3.48 12.76
C ASP A 386 -14.08 -3.62 11.72
N VAL A 387 -13.23 -2.60 11.62
CA VAL A 387 -12.05 -2.59 10.75
C VAL A 387 -10.80 -2.49 11.59
N CYS A 388 -9.93 -3.49 11.52
CA CYS A 388 -8.63 -3.46 12.20
C CYS A 388 -7.64 -2.62 11.39
N LEU A 389 -7.46 -1.38 11.85
CA LEU A 389 -6.53 -0.42 11.26
C LEU A 389 -5.07 -0.75 11.59
N GLU A 390 -4.81 -1.55 12.63
CA GLU A 390 -3.45 -1.93 13.00
C GLU A 390 -2.76 -2.75 11.91
N HIS A 391 -3.31 -3.90 11.53
CA HIS A 391 -2.71 -4.70 10.46
C HIS A 391 -2.83 -4.02 9.09
N ALA A 392 -3.82 -3.15 8.90
CA ALA A 392 -3.95 -2.39 7.66
C ALA A 392 -2.82 -1.37 7.50
N ARG A 393 -2.39 -0.73 8.60
CA ARG A 393 -1.28 0.23 8.65
C ARG A 393 0.09 -0.47 8.67
N ASN A 394 0.26 -1.51 9.48
CA ASN A 394 1.54 -2.19 9.67
C ASN A 394 1.42 -3.73 9.60
N PRO A 395 1.19 -4.30 8.40
CA PRO A 395 1.08 -5.75 8.21
C PRO A 395 2.31 -6.53 8.70
N ILE A 396 3.50 -5.94 8.53
CA ILE A 396 4.77 -6.59 8.86
C ILE A 396 4.87 -6.83 10.37
N LYS A 397 4.56 -5.82 11.19
CA LYS A 397 4.52 -5.95 12.65
C LYS A 397 3.53 -7.04 13.08
N CYS A 398 2.37 -7.12 12.44
CA CYS A 398 1.32 -8.07 12.81
C CYS A 398 1.64 -9.53 12.44
N PHE A 399 2.28 -9.75 11.28
CA PHE A 399 2.31 -11.09 10.65
C PHE A 399 3.72 -11.64 10.36
N THR A 400 4.77 -10.98 10.84
CA THR A 400 6.15 -11.51 10.74
C THR A 400 6.77 -11.67 12.13
N ASN A 401 7.43 -12.81 12.36
CA ASN A 401 8.09 -13.11 13.63
C ASN A 401 9.37 -12.28 13.82
N ASP A 402 10.12 -12.08 12.74
CA ASP A 402 11.40 -11.39 12.72
C ASP A 402 11.47 -10.49 11.48
N THR A 403 11.64 -9.19 11.69
CA THR A 403 11.93 -8.28 10.58
C THR A 403 13.38 -8.43 10.12
N ALA A 404 13.63 -8.38 8.81
CA ALA A 404 14.99 -8.40 8.29
C ALA A 404 15.73 -7.12 8.71
N CYS A 405 16.83 -7.29 9.46
CA CYS A 405 17.70 -6.18 9.87
C CYS A 405 18.91 -6.00 8.93
N ARG A 406 19.15 -6.96 8.02
CA ARG A 406 20.26 -6.93 7.05
C ARG A 406 19.74 -6.76 5.64
N LYS A 407 20.43 -5.95 4.85
CA LYS A 407 20.17 -5.79 3.41
C LYS A 407 20.65 -7.02 2.63
N SER A 408 20.13 -7.21 1.42
CA SER A 408 20.69 -8.16 0.46
C SER A 408 22.14 -7.80 0.13
N GLN A 409 22.92 -8.82 -0.21
CA GLN A 409 24.36 -8.72 -0.44
C GLN A 409 24.69 -9.22 -1.85
N THR A 410 25.85 -8.82 -2.38
CA THR A 410 26.36 -9.36 -3.65
C THR A 410 26.87 -10.80 -3.48
N GLU A 411 27.52 -11.06 -2.35
CA GLU A 411 28.08 -12.35 -1.95
C GLU A 411 27.62 -12.72 -0.54
N TYR A 412 27.55 -14.02 -0.27
CA TYR A 412 27.11 -14.58 1.01
C TYR A 412 28.09 -15.65 1.47
N ARG A 413 28.26 -15.81 2.79
CA ARG A 413 29.17 -16.81 3.35
C ARG A 413 28.78 -18.22 2.94
N ASP A 414 27.50 -18.55 3.02
CA ASP A 414 26.93 -19.82 2.61
C ASP A 414 25.46 -19.66 2.22
N TYR A 415 24.86 -20.73 1.71
CA TYR A 415 23.45 -20.70 1.30
C TYR A 415 22.50 -20.55 2.49
N LYS A 416 22.92 -20.84 3.74
CA LYS A 416 22.08 -20.70 4.93
C LYS A 416 21.94 -19.23 5.31
N GLU A 417 23.02 -18.45 5.21
CA GLU A 417 22.97 -16.99 5.37
C GLU A 417 22.05 -16.36 4.33
N TYR A 418 22.18 -16.77 3.07
CA TYR A 418 21.28 -16.35 1.99
C TYR A 418 19.82 -16.65 2.34
N MET A 419 19.51 -17.90 2.72
CA MET A 419 18.15 -18.33 3.08
C MET A 419 17.58 -17.54 4.26
N ASN A 420 18.39 -17.24 5.28
CA ASN A 420 17.94 -16.49 6.45
C ASN A 420 17.58 -15.04 6.09
N ILE A 421 18.41 -14.35 5.30
CA ILE A 421 18.15 -12.96 4.89
C ILE A 421 16.95 -12.90 3.94
N TRP A 422 16.96 -13.68 2.87
CA TRP A 422 15.87 -13.65 1.88
C TRP A 422 14.57 -14.24 2.41
N GLY A 423 14.60 -15.21 3.32
CA GLY A 423 13.39 -15.75 3.96
C GLY A 423 12.64 -14.69 4.76
N LYS A 424 13.38 -13.84 5.51
CA LYS A 424 12.78 -12.71 6.24
C LYS A 424 12.22 -11.65 5.27
N LEU A 425 12.94 -11.33 4.20
CA LEU A 425 12.46 -10.39 3.18
C LEU A 425 11.19 -10.88 2.48
N CYS A 426 11.14 -12.15 2.07
CA CYS A 426 9.95 -12.78 1.51
C CYS A 426 8.78 -12.74 2.50
N SER A 427 9.00 -13.07 3.77
CA SER A 427 7.94 -13.04 4.79
C SER A 427 7.34 -11.64 4.98
N MET A 428 8.18 -10.61 5.01
CA MET A 428 7.73 -9.21 5.08
C MET A 428 6.92 -8.79 3.85
N ASP A 429 7.37 -9.16 2.65
CA ASP A 429 6.68 -8.83 1.40
C ASP A 429 5.35 -9.59 1.27
N THR A 430 5.31 -10.86 1.68
CA THR A 430 4.09 -11.69 1.74
C THR A 430 3.05 -11.05 2.66
N ALA A 431 3.44 -10.67 3.89
CA ALA A 431 2.55 -10.05 4.88
C ALA A 431 1.94 -8.74 4.34
N TYR A 432 2.77 -7.87 3.79
CA TYR A 432 2.31 -6.60 3.21
C TYR A 432 1.34 -6.82 2.05
N ASN A 433 1.71 -7.67 1.09
CA ASN A 433 0.89 -7.89 -0.10
C ASN A 433 -0.41 -8.67 0.16
N ALA A 434 -0.48 -9.50 1.21
CA ALA A 434 -1.69 -10.21 1.60
C ALA A 434 -2.79 -9.24 2.09
N VAL A 435 -2.43 -8.29 2.96
CA VAL A 435 -3.37 -7.29 3.50
C VAL A 435 -3.79 -6.28 2.43
N GLU A 436 -2.92 -5.97 1.47
CA GLU A 436 -3.19 -4.99 0.41
C GLU A 436 -4.19 -5.45 -0.66
N GLU A 437 -4.48 -6.75 -0.77
CA GLU A 437 -5.46 -7.24 -1.77
C GLU A 437 -6.91 -6.95 -1.40
N ASN A 438 -7.19 -6.79 -0.10
CA ASN A 438 -8.54 -6.60 0.42
C ASN A 438 -9.51 -7.75 0.04
N ASN A 439 -9.00 -8.98 0.00
CA ASN A 439 -9.76 -10.19 -0.35
C ASN A 439 -10.03 -11.09 0.88
N SER A 440 -10.03 -10.52 2.08
CA SER A 440 -10.23 -11.26 3.33
C SER A 440 -11.64 -11.83 3.45
N VAL A 441 -11.77 -12.90 4.22
CA VAL A 441 -13.04 -13.56 4.55
C VAL A 441 -13.24 -13.47 6.05
N ILE A 442 -14.43 -13.03 6.48
CA ILE A 442 -14.78 -12.94 7.90
C ILE A 442 -15.60 -14.18 8.27
N LEU A 443 -15.13 -14.89 9.28
CA LEU A 443 -15.83 -16.03 9.89
C LEU A 443 -16.37 -15.60 11.25
N GLU A 444 -17.68 -15.71 11.45
CA GLU A 444 -18.39 -15.40 12.68
C GLU A 444 -18.70 -16.70 13.44
N GLY A 445 -18.68 -16.63 14.78
CA GLY A 445 -19.04 -17.79 15.61
C GLY A 445 -17.94 -18.87 15.71
N VAL A 446 -16.68 -18.55 15.43
CA VAL A 446 -15.59 -19.54 15.42
C VAL A 446 -15.23 -19.93 16.86
N ARG A 447 -15.23 -21.23 17.16
CA ARG A 447 -14.72 -21.74 18.45
C ARG A 447 -13.27 -22.17 18.30
N ILE A 448 -12.39 -21.56 19.09
CA ILE A 448 -10.95 -21.80 19.04
C ILE A 448 -10.54 -22.66 20.24
N THR A 449 -9.79 -23.74 19.97
CA THR A 449 -9.15 -24.54 21.02
C THR A 449 -7.73 -24.05 21.23
N TRP A 450 -7.45 -23.51 22.42
CA TRP A 450 -6.14 -22.97 22.78
C TRP A 450 -5.21 -24.05 23.39
N ARG A 451 -3.91 -23.96 23.08
CA ARG A 451 -2.80 -24.73 23.66
C ARG A 451 -1.80 -23.73 24.24
N GLU A 452 -1.45 -23.87 25.51
CA GLU A 452 -0.37 -23.08 26.11
C GLU A 452 0.96 -23.81 25.94
N THR A 453 1.88 -23.19 25.20
CA THR A 453 3.25 -23.68 25.03
C THR A 453 4.25 -22.93 25.91
N THR A 454 3.98 -21.65 26.27
CA THR A 454 4.65 -20.84 27.31
C THR A 454 3.75 -19.65 27.72
N GLU A 455 3.99 -18.96 28.84
CA GLU A 455 3.22 -17.75 29.27
C GLU A 455 3.13 -16.64 28.19
N LYS A 456 4.06 -16.61 27.22
CA LYS A 456 4.12 -15.57 26.18
C LYS A 456 3.52 -15.99 24.83
N SER A 457 3.44 -17.28 24.52
CA SER A 457 2.97 -17.78 23.21
C SER A 457 1.62 -18.50 23.31
N LEU A 458 0.56 -17.87 22.81
CA LEU A 458 -0.74 -18.50 22.62
C LEU A 458 -0.78 -19.21 21.26
N GLU A 459 -1.03 -20.52 21.29
CA GLU A 459 -1.29 -21.32 20.09
C GLU A 459 -2.74 -21.79 20.09
N GLY A 460 -3.35 -21.86 18.91
CA GLY A 460 -4.74 -22.25 18.78
C GLY A 460 -5.01 -23.06 17.52
N PHE A 461 -6.16 -23.71 17.49
CA PHE A 461 -6.70 -24.28 16.26
C PHE A 461 -8.23 -24.25 16.22
N PHE A 462 -8.78 -24.28 15.02
CA PHE A 462 -10.19 -24.55 14.74
C PHE A 462 -10.31 -25.39 13.46
N GLU A 463 -11.49 -25.93 13.20
CA GLU A 463 -11.73 -26.86 12.09
C GLU A 463 -12.85 -26.37 11.18
N ILE A 464 -12.70 -26.60 9.87
CA ILE A 464 -13.72 -26.31 8.85
C ILE A 464 -14.04 -27.62 8.11
N THR A 465 -15.33 -27.92 7.93
CA THR A 465 -15.75 -29.12 7.19
C THR A 465 -15.60 -28.91 5.67
N PRO A 466 -15.41 -29.98 4.87
CA PRO A 466 -15.39 -29.89 3.41
C PRO A 466 -16.69 -29.33 2.82
N THR A 467 -17.83 -29.58 3.46
CA THR A 467 -19.13 -29.00 3.08
C THR A 467 -19.11 -27.49 3.24
N GLN A 468 -18.68 -26.97 4.40
CA GLN A 468 -18.52 -25.54 4.62
C GLN A 468 -17.55 -24.88 3.64
N VAL A 469 -16.40 -25.51 3.34
CA VAL A 469 -15.45 -25.00 2.35
C VAL A 469 -16.10 -24.81 0.97
N LYS A 470 -16.94 -25.77 0.57
CA LYS A 470 -17.68 -25.74 -0.70
C LYS A 470 -18.78 -24.68 -0.66
N ASP A 471 -19.63 -24.70 0.36
CA ASP A 471 -20.79 -23.80 0.49
C ASP A 471 -20.36 -22.33 0.65
N TRP A 472 -19.22 -22.08 1.30
CA TRP A 472 -18.64 -20.75 1.49
C TRP A 472 -17.67 -20.35 0.37
N SER A 473 -17.51 -21.16 -0.67
CA SER A 473 -16.60 -20.92 -1.80
C SER A 473 -15.20 -20.45 -1.36
N LEU A 474 -14.59 -21.17 -0.40
CA LEU A 474 -13.25 -20.87 0.11
C LEU A 474 -12.18 -21.44 -0.82
N GLU A 475 -11.91 -20.73 -1.92
CA GLU A 475 -11.03 -21.15 -3.02
C GLU A 475 -9.53 -20.90 -2.78
N PHE A 476 -9.07 -20.98 -1.53
CA PHE A 476 -7.67 -20.74 -1.18
C PHE A 476 -7.19 -21.72 -0.11
N ASP A 477 -5.87 -21.90 -0.02
CA ASP A 477 -5.28 -22.76 1.01
C ASP A 477 -5.43 -22.10 2.39
N LEU A 478 -6.39 -22.60 3.17
CA LEU A 478 -6.69 -22.15 4.53
C LEU A 478 -5.48 -22.23 5.46
N THR A 479 -4.50 -23.09 5.15
CA THR A 479 -3.26 -23.22 5.93
C THR A 479 -2.22 -22.13 5.61
N ASN A 480 -2.42 -21.36 4.53
CA ASN A 480 -1.61 -20.19 4.15
C ASN A 480 -2.39 -18.89 4.38
N CYS A 481 -3.18 -18.81 5.44
CA CYS A 481 -3.90 -17.59 5.80
C CYS A 481 -3.30 -16.98 7.08
N TYR A 482 -3.11 -15.66 7.05
CA TYR A 482 -2.96 -14.89 8.29
C TYR A 482 -4.32 -14.69 8.93
N LEU A 483 -4.33 -14.50 10.25
CA LEU A 483 -5.56 -14.41 11.04
C LEU A 483 -5.59 -13.10 11.81
N CYS A 484 -6.72 -12.37 11.75
CA CYS A 484 -7.05 -11.34 12.72
C CYS A 484 -8.25 -11.83 13.53
N ILE A 485 -8.01 -12.19 14.79
CA ILE A 485 -8.97 -12.79 15.71
C ILE A 485 -9.51 -11.69 16.61
N ARG A 486 -10.84 -11.61 16.73
CA ARG A 486 -11.52 -10.58 17.50
C ARG A 486 -12.51 -11.20 18.47
N LEU A 487 -12.53 -10.66 19.68
CA LEU A 487 -13.53 -10.95 20.69
C LEU A 487 -14.13 -9.62 21.16
N ARG A 488 -15.38 -9.35 20.77
CA ARG A 488 -16.10 -8.10 21.08
C ARG A 488 -16.59 -8.06 22.53
N ASN A 489 -17.02 -6.88 22.96
CA ASN A 489 -17.77 -6.65 24.21
C ASN A 489 -17.04 -7.13 25.47
N GLN A 490 -15.73 -6.93 25.52
CA GLN A 490 -14.92 -7.20 26.71
C GLN A 490 -14.96 -5.99 27.64
N CYS A 491 -15.03 -6.23 28.95
CA CYS A 491 -14.93 -5.19 29.98
C CYS A 491 -13.68 -5.44 30.81
N ALA A 492 -12.97 -4.37 31.18
CA ALA A 492 -11.79 -4.49 32.04
C ALA A 492 -12.20 -5.00 33.45
N GLU A 493 -11.49 -6.00 33.99
CA GLU A 493 -11.81 -6.62 35.29
C GLU A 493 -11.84 -5.62 36.46
N LYS A 494 -11.07 -4.52 36.38
CA LYS A 494 -11.03 -3.45 37.39
C LYS A 494 -12.36 -2.67 37.52
N ALA A 495 -13.25 -2.71 36.53
CA ALA A 495 -14.54 -2.00 36.60
C ALA A 495 -15.57 -2.71 37.51
N LYS A 496 -15.34 -3.97 37.91
CA LYS A 496 -16.30 -4.77 38.70
C LYS A 496 -16.12 -4.68 40.22
N THR A 497 -14.97 -4.20 40.71
CA THR A 497 -14.61 -4.34 42.14
C THR A 497 -14.24 -3.04 42.87
N THR A 498 -13.99 -1.93 42.17
CA THR A 498 -13.80 -0.63 42.82
C THR A 498 -15.07 0.21 42.73
N LYS A 499 -15.68 0.54 43.89
CA LYS A 499 -16.37 1.83 44.02
C LYS A 499 -15.41 2.89 43.45
N CYS A 500 -15.83 3.63 42.42
CA CYS A 500 -14.99 4.61 41.72
C CYS A 500 -14.51 5.73 42.65
N ASN A 501 -13.50 5.45 43.46
CA ASN A 501 -12.72 6.46 44.16
C ASN A 501 -11.59 6.90 43.20
N GLY A 502 -11.93 7.65 42.15
CA GLY A 502 -10.97 8.12 41.14
C GLY A 502 -11.47 9.36 40.42
N SER A 503 -10.71 10.45 40.50
CA SER A 503 -11.13 11.83 40.27
C SER A 503 -10.85 12.38 38.86
N SER A 504 -10.77 11.53 37.82
CA SER A 504 -10.38 11.95 36.47
C SER A 504 -11.41 11.59 35.40
N LEU A 505 -11.77 12.56 34.55
CA LEU A 505 -12.61 12.42 33.36
C LEU A 505 -12.16 11.27 32.43
N SER A 506 -10.87 10.94 32.42
CA SER A 506 -10.31 9.81 31.66
C SER A 506 -10.87 8.44 32.06
N ASP A 507 -11.33 8.28 33.30
CA ASP A 507 -11.81 7.00 33.84
C ASP A 507 -13.21 6.62 33.32
N LEU A 508 -13.99 7.60 32.85
CA LEU A 508 -15.32 7.39 32.26
C LEU A 508 -15.27 6.57 30.98
N GLN A 509 -14.29 6.83 30.12
CA GLN A 509 -14.12 6.11 28.87
C GLN A 509 -13.51 4.71 29.07
N ASN A 510 -12.80 4.48 30.18
CA ASN A 510 -12.26 3.16 30.53
C ASN A 510 -13.35 2.12 30.88
N THR A 511 -14.61 2.56 31.02
CA THR A 511 -15.78 1.67 31.21
C THR A 511 -16.39 1.16 29.90
N LEU A 512 -16.00 1.76 28.76
CA LEU A 512 -16.55 1.36 27.46
C LEU A 512 -16.13 -0.07 27.10
N PRO A 513 -17.03 -0.86 26.50
CA PRO A 513 -16.67 -2.17 26.01
C PRO A 513 -15.56 -2.05 24.96
N PHE A 514 -14.58 -2.95 25.05
CA PHE A 514 -13.48 -3.03 24.11
C PHE A 514 -13.54 -4.35 23.33
N THR A 515 -12.96 -4.35 22.14
CA THR A 515 -12.75 -5.54 21.34
C THR A 515 -11.31 -6.02 21.54
N TRP A 516 -11.12 -7.23 22.02
CA TRP A 516 -9.80 -7.85 22.08
C TRP A 516 -9.38 -8.29 20.68
N VAL A 517 -8.20 -7.86 20.23
CA VAL A 517 -7.66 -8.16 18.89
C VAL A 517 -6.32 -8.89 19.00
N ALA A 518 -6.19 -10.00 18.26
CA ALA A 518 -4.94 -10.74 18.14
C ALA A 518 -4.65 -11.13 16.69
N HIS A 519 -3.38 -11.04 16.31
CA HIS A 519 -2.89 -11.37 14.98
C HIS A 519 -2.13 -12.69 15.00
N GLY A 520 -2.60 -13.67 14.24
CA GLY A 520 -2.06 -15.01 14.18
C GLY A 520 -1.37 -15.33 12.86
N ILE A 521 -0.32 -16.13 12.93
CA ILE A 521 0.37 -16.72 11.78
C ILE A 521 0.14 -18.24 11.75
N PRO A 522 0.06 -18.86 10.57
CA PRO A 522 -0.12 -20.30 10.46
C PRO A 522 1.13 -21.07 10.93
N THR A 523 0.95 -22.19 11.63
CA THR A 523 2.06 -23.00 12.21
C THR A 523 2.24 -24.38 11.59
N GLU A 524 1.38 -24.81 10.66
CA GLU A 524 1.49 -26.16 10.10
C GLU A 524 2.84 -26.38 9.37
N THR A 525 3.59 -27.38 9.82
CA THR A 525 4.92 -27.70 9.28
C THR A 525 4.85 -28.55 8.00
N LYS A 526 5.89 -28.49 7.16
CA LYS A 526 6.05 -29.32 5.93
C LYS A 526 5.89 -30.84 6.19
N LYS A 527 6.16 -31.34 7.41
CA LYS A 527 5.97 -32.75 7.81
C LYS A 527 4.49 -33.13 7.94
N GLN A 528 3.68 -32.31 8.62
CA GLN A 528 2.25 -32.56 8.80
C GLN A 528 1.47 -32.54 7.47
N ARG A 529 1.92 -31.75 6.49
CA ARG A 529 1.39 -31.74 5.11
C ARG A 529 1.61 -33.06 4.34
N LYS A 530 2.67 -33.82 4.64
CA LYS A 530 2.93 -35.13 4.02
C LYS A 530 2.07 -36.24 4.65
N GLU A 531 1.86 -36.19 5.96
CA GLU A 531 1.03 -37.16 6.70
C GLU A 531 -0.48 -37.04 6.40
N LYS A 532 -1.00 -35.83 6.15
CA LYS A 532 -2.38 -35.64 5.65
C LYS A 532 -2.63 -36.27 4.26
N LYS A 533 -1.61 -36.40 3.40
CA LYS A 533 -1.77 -37.08 2.09
C LYS A 533 -1.91 -38.60 2.21
N THR A 534 -1.43 -39.19 3.30
CA THR A 534 -1.57 -40.63 3.58
C THR A 534 -2.86 -40.94 4.34
N ASN A 535 -3.40 -40.01 5.13
CA ASN A 535 -4.70 -40.13 5.80
C ASN A 535 -5.80 -39.37 5.05
N LYS A 536 -6.30 -39.93 3.93
CA LYS A 536 -7.45 -39.39 3.18
C LYS A 536 -8.80 -39.44 3.96
N ASN A 537 -8.82 -39.96 5.20
CA ASN A 537 -10.05 -40.15 5.99
C ASN A 537 -10.35 -39.02 7.00
N SER A 538 -9.58 -37.93 7.08
CA SER A 538 -9.94 -36.83 8.00
C SER A 538 -11.11 -36.00 7.44
N GLN A 539 -12.27 -36.09 8.10
CA GLN A 539 -13.51 -35.39 7.73
C GLN A 539 -13.46 -33.86 7.86
N THR A 540 -12.40 -33.25 8.40
CA THR A 540 -12.30 -31.80 8.65
C THR A 540 -10.91 -31.24 8.32
N THR A 541 -10.85 -29.99 7.86
CA THR A 541 -9.59 -29.24 7.67
C THR A 541 -9.24 -28.50 8.95
N LYS A 542 -8.20 -28.95 9.63
CA LYS A 542 -7.65 -28.30 10.83
C LYS A 542 -6.76 -27.11 10.46
N ILE A 543 -7.05 -25.94 11.01
CA ILE A 543 -6.26 -24.70 10.84
C ILE A 543 -5.53 -24.43 12.15
N GLN A 544 -4.20 -24.59 12.14
CA GLN A 544 -3.34 -24.33 13.30
C GLN A 544 -2.60 -23.01 13.15
N PHE A 545 -2.56 -22.24 14.23
CA PHE A 545 -1.90 -20.94 14.25
C PHE A 545 -1.27 -20.63 15.60
N GLN A 546 -0.36 -19.67 15.58
CA GLN A 546 0.24 -19.06 16.76
C GLN A 546 -0.02 -17.55 16.71
N ILE A 547 -0.32 -16.98 17.86
CA ILE A 547 -0.45 -15.52 18.00
C ILE A 547 0.95 -14.91 17.93
N ASN A 548 1.16 -14.09 16.90
CA ASN A 548 2.41 -13.36 16.69
C ASN A 548 2.37 -11.99 17.36
N HIS A 549 1.27 -11.25 17.18
CA HIS A 549 1.15 -9.88 17.67
C HIS A 549 -0.19 -9.63 18.36
N ARG A 550 -0.14 -8.90 19.48
CA ARG A 550 -1.28 -8.43 20.28
C ARG A 550 -0.97 -7.05 20.79
N ASN A 551 -1.98 -6.18 20.82
CA ASN A 551 -1.84 -4.88 21.46
C ASN A 551 -1.91 -5.01 23.00
N THR A 552 -2.75 -5.93 23.50
CA THR A 552 -2.88 -6.19 24.94
C THR A 552 -1.84 -7.16 25.47
N THR A 553 -1.23 -6.79 26.60
CA THR A 553 -0.44 -7.71 27.43
C THR A 553 -1.36 -8.67 28.19
N HIS A 554 -2.54 -8.18 28.61
CA HIS A 554 -3.56 -8.98 29.28
C HIS A 554 -4.46 -9.72 28.28
N VAL A 555 -4.69 -11.00 28.53
CA VAL A 555 -5.62 -11.84 27.76
C VAL A 555 -6.89 -11.97 28.60
N PRO A 556 -8.06 -11.50 28.14
CA PRO A 556 -9.30 -11.65 28.89
C PRO A 556 -9.54 -13.13 29.24
N PRO A 557 -9.99 -13.46 30.46
CA PRO A 557 -10.24 -14.85 30.86
C PRO A 557 -11.29 -15.52 29.96
N GLU A 558 -12.21 -14.73 29.38
CA GLU A 558 -13.17 -15.16 28.36
C GLU A 558 -12.50 -15.86 27.18
N VAL A 559 -11.30 -15.43 26.77
CA VAL A 559 -10.59 -16.02 25.63
C VAL A 559 -10.30 -17.51 25.89
N LYS A 560 -10.07 -17.90 27.15
CA LYS A 560 -9.74 -19.27 27.55
C LYS A 560 -10.97 -20.16 27.77
N LYS A 561 -12.19 -19.60 27.80
CA LYS A 561 -13.42 -20.39 27.99
C LYS A 561 -13.74 -21.18 26.71
N LYS A 562 -14.08 -22.47 26.84
CA LYS A 562 -14.32 -23.39 25.69
C LYS A 562 -15.52 -22.99 24.81
N GLU A 563 -16.49 -22.27 25.36
CA GLU A 563 -17.71 -21.87 24.65
C GLU A 563 -17.60 -20.52 23.95
N THR A 564 -16.46 -19.84 24.11
CA THR A 564 -16.24 -18.50 23.54
C THR A 564 -16.22 -18.56 22.02
N GLN A 565 -16.97 -17.65 21.42
CA GLN A 565 -17.09 -17.48 19.99
C GLN A 565 -16.30 -16.25 19.55
N PHE A 566 -15.48 -16.43 18.52
CA PHE A 566 -14.62 -15.39 17.97
C PHE A 566 -15.09 -15.00 16.57
N THR A 567 -14.81 -13.75 16.20
CA THR A 567 -14.81 -13.33 14.80
C THR A 567 -13.39 -13.46 14.27
N VAL A 568 -13.19 -14.24 13.21
CA VAL A 568 -11.88 -14.48 12.62
C VAL A 568 -11.87 -13.97 11.20
N GLU A 569 -11.03 -12.97 10.93
CA GLU A 569 -10.74 -12.52 9.59
C GLU A 569 -9.58 -13.34 9.02
N LEU A 570 -9.87 -14.13 7.98
CA LEU A 570 -8.91 -14.88 7.17
C LEU A 570 -8.32 -13.97 6.09
N ILE A 571 -7.00 -13.80 6.12
CA ILE A 571 -6.26 -12.99 5.15
C ILE A 571 -5.35 -13.94 4.34
N PRO A 572 -5.77 -14.37 3.13
CA PRO A 572 -5.02 -15.35 2.36
C PRO A 572 -3.70 -14.77 1.83
N LYS A 573 -2.60 -15.54 1.97
CA LYS A 573 -1.36 -15.25 1.26
C LYS A 573 -1.58 -15.44 -0.25
N LYS A 574 -1.06 -14.53 -1.07
CA LYS A 574 -1.14 -14.71 -2.53
C LYS A 574 -0.15 -15.77 -3.00
N ILE A 575 -0.56 -16.53 -4.01
CA ILE A 575 0.20 -17.65 -4.57
C ILE A 575 1.63 -17.25 -4.97
N PRO A 576 1.90 -16.14 -5.70
CA PRO A 576 3.26 -15.79 -6.10
C PRO A 576 4.22 -15.64 -4.91
N TYR A 577 3.81 -14.98 -3.82
CA TYR A 577 4.68 -14.79 -2.65
C TYR A 577 4.86 -16.08 -1.83
N VAL A 578 3.86 -16.96 -1.81
CA VAL A 578 4.03 -18.33 -1.26
C VAL A 578 5.08 -19.11 -2.07
N GLN A 579 5.12 -18.92 -3.39
CA GLN A 579 6.14 -19.53 -4.24
C GLN A 579 7.53 -18.94 -3.99
N TYR A 580 7.63 -17.64 -3.68
CA TYR A 580 8.90 -17.00 -3.30
C TYR A 580 9.45 -17.60 -2.00
N GLU A 581 8.61 -17.68 -0.95
CA GLU A 581 8.97 -18.37 0.30
C GLU A 581 9.44 -19.81 0.02
N HIS A 582 8.68 -20.54 -0.81
CA HIS A 582 9.04 -21.91 -1.20
C HIS A 582 10.37 -22.00 -1.96
N ALA A 583 10.67 -21.09 -2.89
CA ALA A 583 11.93 -21.11 -3.64
C ALA A 583 13.12 -20.92 -2.71
N ILE A 584 13.05 -19.93 -1.81
CA ILE A 584 14.12 -19.64 -0.85
C ILE A 584 14.29 -20.78 0.16
N ASP A 585 13.19 -21.28 0.74
CA ASP A 585 13.23 -22.37 1.72
C ASP A 585 13.87 -23.65 1.19
N ASN A 586 13.81 -23.90 -0.12
CA ASN A 586 14.29 -25.14 -0.73
C ASN A 586 15.64 -25.00 -1.45
N ILE A 587 16.37 -23.88 -1.30
CA ILE A 587 17.72 -23.72 -1.86
C ILE A 587 18.68 -24.82 -1.40
N HIS A 588 18.51 -25.32 -0.18
CA HIS A 588 19.31 -26.43 0.34
C HIS A 588 19.16 -27.73 -0.47
N GLU A 589 18.01 -27.94 -1.13
CA GLU A 589 17.74 -29.08 -2.02
C GLU A 589 18.28 -28.87 -3.45
N ALA A 590 18.67 -27.64 -3.82
CA ALA A 590 19.17 -27.32 -5.15
C ALA A 590 20.59 -27.88 -5.39
N ASN A 591 20.98 -27.97 -6.65
CA ASN A 591 22.32 -28.41 -7.04
C ASN A 591 23.41 -27.37 -6.71
N ASP A 592 24.68 -27.75 -6.84
CA ASP A 592 25.81 -26.91 -6.45
C ASP A 592 25.94 -25.65 -7.32
N LEU A 593 25.56 -25.71 -8.60
CA LEU A 593 25.54 -24.54 -9.48
C LEU A 593 24.59 -23.46 -8.93
N VAL A 594 23.36 -23.85 -8.60
CA VAL A 594 22.34 -22.93 -8.05
C VAL A 594 22.75 -22.40 -6.68
N LYS A 595 23.36 -23.23 -5.82
CA LYS A 595 23.91 -22.78 -4.52
C LYS A 595 25.05 -21.78 -4.68
N LYS A 596 25.95 -21.96 -5.66
CA LYS A 596 27.00 -20.99 -5.99
C LYS A 596 26.41 -19.68 -6.51
N ILE A 597 25.40 -19.74 -7.37
CA ILE A 597 24.66 -18.56 -7.85
C ILE A 597 23.99 -17.81 -6.68
N ALA A 598 23.31 -18.53 -5.77
CA ALA A 598 22.70 -17.92 -4.58
C ALA A 598 23.75 -17.23 -3.70
N THR A 599 24.90 -17.86 -3.49
CA THR A 599 25.96 -17.30 -2.64
C THR A 599 26.83 -16.22 -3.29
N GLY A 600 26.70 -15.98 -4.60
CA GLY A 600 27.56 -15.01 -5.30
C GLY A 600 28.98 -15.52 -5.57
N LYS A 601 29.32 -16.75 -5.14
CA LYS A 601 30.68 -17.28 -5.23
C LYS A 601 31.03 -17.66 -6.66
N VAL A 602 32.25 -17.28 -7.05
CA VAL A 602 32.83 -17.39 -8.40
C VAL A 602 32.52 -18.74 -9.08
N LEU A 603 31.96 -18.66 -10.29
CA LEU A 603 31.69 -19.78 -11.19
C LEU A 603 32.86 -19.97 -12.16
N ASN A 604 34.10 -19.98 -11.65
CA ASN A 604 35.27 -20.29 -12.47
C ASN A 604 35.42 -21.81 -12.53
N ALA A 605 34.56 -22.43 -13.30
CA ALA A 605 34.86 -23.71 -13.89
C ALA A 605 34.35 -23.60 -15.33
N SER A 606 35.23 -23.13 -16.21
CA SER A 606 35.28 -23.65 -17.56
C SER A 606 35.31 -25.17 -17.40
N ILE A 607 34.15 -25.81 -17.48
CA ILE A 607 34.07 -27.25 -17.64
C ILE A 607 34.89 -27.49 -18.91
N GLY A 608 35.91 -28.34 -18.82
CA GLY A 608 36.72 -28.78 -19.95
C GLY A 608 35.86 -29.48 -20.99
N LEU A 609 35.09 -28.70 -21.74
CA LEU A 609 34.48 -29.04 -23.02
C LEU A 609 35.50 -28.62 -24.09
N GLU A 610 36.71 -29.18 -24.02
CA GLU A 610 37.78 -28.93 -25.00
C GLU A 610 37.54 -29.66 -26.34
N GLU A 611 36.41 -30.36 -26.50
CA GLU A 611 36.04 -30.98 -27.76
C GLU A 611 34.66 -30.52 -28.23
N LEU A 612 34.60 -29.35 -28.87
CA LEU A 612 33.54 -28.96 -29.82
C LEU A 612 34.10 -27.91 -30.79
N HIS A 613 35.15 -28.29 -31.50
CA HIS A 613 35.63 -27.60 -32.69
C HIS A 613 34.60 -27.78 -33.82
N SER A 614 33.58 -26.91 -33.89
CA SER A 614 32.84 -26.57 -35.14
C SER A 614 31.62 -25.64 -34.95
N VAL A 615 31.36 -25.07 -33.76
CA VAL A 615 30.14 -24.26 -33.56
C VAL A 615 30.09 -23.07 -34.54
N ASP A 616 31.22 -22.43 -34.85
CA ASP A 616 31.28 -21.21 -35.68
C ASP A 616 30.74 -21.36 -37.12
N GLU A 617 30.80 -22.56 -37.73
CA GLU A 617 30.30 -22.78 -39.11
C GLU A 617 28.77 -22.96 -39.19
N TYR A 618 28.10 -23.24 -38.06
CA TYR A 618 26.67 -23.59 -38.04
C TYR A 618 25.79 -22.62 -37.26
N MET A 619 26.36 -21.58 -36.64
CA MET A 619 25.60 -20.65 -35.79
C MET A 619 24.54 -19.81 -36.55
N ASP A 620 24.78 -19.53 -37.82
CA ASP A 620 23.86 -18.76 -38.68
C ASP A 620 22.79 -19.64 -39.36
N ASN A 621 22.82 -20.97 -39.18
CA ASN A 621 21.97 -21.92 -39.92
C ASN A 621 20.61 -22.22 -39.27
N ALA A 622 20.13 -21.40 -38.32
CA ALA A 622 18.81 -21.59 -37.74
C ALA A 622 17.72 -21.23 -38.79
N PRO A 623 16.85 -22.18 -39.18
CA PRO A 623 15.88 -21.95 -40.24
C PRO A 623 14.88 -20.85 -39.84
N ASN A 624 14.54 -19.98 -40.78
CA ASN A 624 13.56 -18.90 -40.62
C ASN A 624 13.90 -17.83 -39.56
N LEU A 625 15.16 -17.75 -39.10
CA LEU A 625 15.62 -16.68 -38.21
C LEU A 625 16.52 -15.68 -38.95
N PRO A 626 16.53 -14.39 -38.53
CA PRO A 626 17.45 -13.42 -39.09
C PRO A 626 18.92 -13.76 -38.73
N PRO A 627 19.88 -13.37 -39.58
CA PRO A 627 21.30 -13.56 -39.31
C PRO A 627 21.72 -12.74 -38.09
N LEU A 628 22.67 -13.28 -37.32
CA LEU A 628 23.17 -12.64 -36.11
C LEU A 628 24.31 -11.67 -36.45
N ASN A 629 24.37 -10.54 -35.74
CA ASN A 629 25.56 -9.68 -35.76
C ASN A 629 26.64 -10.21 -34.80
N GLU A 630 27.84 -9.61 -34.81
CA GLU A 630 28.98 -10.07 -34.00
C GLU A 630 28.69 -10.11 -32.49
N SER A 631 28.04 -9.07 -31.94
CA SER A 631 27.70 -9.06 -30.50
C SER A 631 26.72 -10.18 -30.12
N GLN A 632 25.77 -10.47 -31.00
CA GLN A 632 24.78 -11.53 -30.84
C GLN A 632 25.43 -12.92 -30.99
N LYS A 633 26.31 -13.12 -31.97
CA LYS A 633 27.08 -14.37 -32.16
C LYS A 633 27.90 -14.70 -30.92
N ARG A 634 28.64 -13.71 -30.42
CA ARG A 634 29.41 -13.85 -29.17
C ARG A 634 28.53 -14.25 -27.99
N ALA A 635 27.36 -13.63 -27.83
CA ALA A 635 26.43 -13.97 -26.75
C ALA A 635 25.94 -15.42 -26.82
N VAL A 636 25.65 -15.94 -28.03
CA VAL A 636 25.24 -17.34 -28.23
C VAL A 636 26.41 -18.31 -27.95
N GLN A 637 27.64 -17.98 -28.39
CA GLN A 637 28.84 -18.80 -28.12
C GLN A 637 29.10 -18.92 -26.61
N GLU A 638 29.05 -17.81 -25.88
CA GLU A 638 29.29 -17.78 -24.44
C GLU A 638 28.23 -18.58 -23.67
N ALA A 639 26.96 -18.50 -24.09
CA ALA A 639 25.87 -19.31 -23.53
C ALA A 639 26.10 -20.81 -23.74
N PHE A 640 26.71 -21.20 -24.86
CA PHE A 640 26.99 -22.60 -25.18
C PHE A 640 28.15 -23.18 -24.35
N LYS A 641 29.20 -22.36 -24.12
CA LYS A 641 30.44 -22.74 -23.42
C LYS A 641 30.32 -22.74 -21.90
N ASN A 642 29.59 -21.79 -21.33
CA ASN A 642 29.58 -21.58 -19.88
C ASN A 642 28.37 -22.20 -19.18
N PRO A 643 28.50 -22.60 -17.89
CA PRO A 643 27.37 -23.05 -17.08
C PRO A 643 26.44 -21.91 -16.65
N PHE A 644 26.91 -20.67 -16.63
CA PHE A 644 26.13 -19.50 -16.25
C PHE A 644 26.51 -18.30 -17.11
N THR A 645 25.56 -17.75 -17.85
CA THR A 645 25.77 -16.62 -18.76
C THR A 645 24.73 -15.54 -18.51
N VAL A 646 25.15 -14.28 -18.53
CA VAL A 646 24.27 -13.11 -18.40
C VAL A 646 24.39 -12.28 -19.66
N ILE A 647 23.26 -11.97 -20.29
CA ILE A 647 23.21 -11.24 -21.56
C ILE A 647 22.32 -10.01 -21.38
N GLN A 648 22.90 -8.83 -21.54
CA GLN A 648 22.19 -7.57 -21.56
C GLN A 648 21.71 -7.26 -22.97
N GLY A 649 20.40 -7.15 -23.14
CA GLY A 649 19.79 -6.76 -24.42
C GLY A 649 19.06 -5.42 -24.31
N PRO A 650 19.72 -4.29 -24.64
CA PRO A 650 19.06 -2.99 -24.76
C PRO A 650 17.85 -3.00 -25.72
N PRO A 651 16.99 -1.97 -25.71
CA PRO A 651 15.81 -1.90 -26.57
C PRO A 651 16.16 -2.07 -28.05
N GLY A 652 15.49 -3.02 -28.72
CA GLY A 652 15.62 -3.24 -30.16
C GLY A 652 16.87 -4.02 -30.59
N THR A 653 17.70 -4.54 -29.67
CA THR A 653 18.95 -5.25 -30.03
C THR A 653 18.78 -6.73 -30.39
N GLY A 654 17.54 -7.22 -30.48
CA GLY A 654 17.27 -8.61 -30.82
C GLY A 654 17.45 -9.60 -29.67
N LYS A 655 17.31 -9.17 -28.40
CA LYS A 655 17.37 -10.07 -27.22
C LYS A 655 16.55 -11.36 -27.37
N THR A 656 15.30 -11.23 -27.81
CA THR A 656 14.41 -12.37 -28.07
C THR A 656 14.95 -13.28 -29.18
N VAL A 657 15.48 -12.71 -30.26
CA VAL A 657 16.11 -13.45 -31.36
C VAL A 657 17.31 -14.26 -30.84
N VAL A 658 18.18 -13.64 -30.04
CA VAL A 658 19.31 -14.33 -29.39
C VAL A 658 18.82 -15.47 -28.49
N GLY A 659 17.79 -15.25 -27.67
CA GLY A 659 17.22 -16.29 -26.82
C GLY A 659 16.66 -17.49 -27.61
N VAL A 660 16.03 -17.24 -28.76
CA VAL A 660 15.54 -18.28 -29.67
C VAL A 660 16.70 -19.07 -30.29
N HIS A 661 17.75 -18.39 -30.74
CA HIS A 661 18.97 -19.02 -31.26
C HIS A 661 19.66 -19.90 -30.21
N ILE A 662 19.84 -19.41 -28.98
CA ILE A 662 20.41 -20.21 -27.88
C ILE A 662 19.57 -21.47 -27.64
N THR A 663 18.24 -21.32 -27.61
CA THR A 663 17.32 -22.45 -27.40
C THR A 663 17.42 -23.48 -28.52
N TYR A 664 17.53 -23.03 -29.78
CA TYR A 664 17.69 -23.90 -30.94
C TYR A 664 19.02 -24.67 -30.90
N HIS A 665 20.13 -24.01 -30.57
CA HIS A 665 21.44 -24.66 -30.46
C HIS A 665 21.52 -25.64 -29.29
N PHE A 666 20.89 -25.33 -28.16
CA PHE A 666 20.72 -26.30 -27.08
C PHE A 666 19.84 -27.49 -27.48
N TYR A 667 18.81 -27.27 -28.29
CA TYR A 667 17.97 -28.34 -28.82
C TYR A 667 18.79 -29.30 -29.69
N LEU A 668 19.62 -28.78 -30.61
CA LEU A 668 20.52 -29.58 -31.43
C LEU A 668 21.55 -30.35 -30.58
N LYS A 669 22.15 -29.69 -29.57
CA LYS A 669 23.07 -30.33 -28.62
C LYS A 669 22.42 -31.51 -27.90
N ASN A 670 21.19 -31.32 -27.41
CA ASN A 670 20.46 -32.38 -26.73
C ASN A 670 20.09 -33.53 -27.68
N LYS A 671 19.73 -33.24 -28.94
CA LYS A 671 19.47 -34.27 -29.95
C LYS A 671 20.71 -35.08 -30.33
N ALA A 672 21.85 -34.40 -30.49
CA ALA A 672 23.12 -35.07 -30.74
C ALA A 672 23.52 -35.98 -29.56
N PHE A 673 23.30 -35.53 -28.32
CA PHE A 673 23.52 -36.33 -27.12
C PHE A 673 22.60 -37.55 -27.04
N GLU A 674 21.30 -37.39 -27.32
CA GLU A 674 20.33 -38.49 -27.39
C GLU A 674 20.71 -39.53 -28.46
N ALA A 675 21.21 -39.09 -29.61
CA ALA A 675 21.66 -39.95 -30.70
C ALA A 675 22.97 -40.69 -30.39
N ALA A 676 23.93 -40.04 -29.73
CA ALA A 676 25.22 -40.63 -29.37
C ALA A 676 25.12 -41.64 -28.21
N CYS A 677 24.15 -41.46 -27.31
CA CYS A 677 23.97 -42.28 -26.11
C CYS A 677 22.54 -42.85 -25.98
N PRO A 678 22.08 -43.73 -26.90
CA PRO A 678 20.70 -44.21 -26.90
C PRO A 678 20.33 -45.04 -25.66
N ASN A 679 21.32 -45.68 -25.02
CA ASN A 679 21.14 -46.62 -23.90
C ASN A 679 21.83 -46.22 -22.57
N GLN A 680 22.58 -45.10 -22.50
CA GLN A 680 23.14 -44.65 -21.23
C GLN A 680 22.12 -43.78 -20.47
N PRO A 681 21.86 -44.04 -19.17
CA PRO A 681 21.14 -43.08 -18.35
C PRO A 681 21.97 -41.79 -18.27
N PRO A 682 21.35 -40.60 -18.27
CA PRO A 682 22.07 -39.37 -18.00
C PRO A 682 22.74 -39.49 -16.63
N THR A 683 24.05 -39.24 -16.58
CA THR A 683 24.93 -39.33 -15.41
C THR A 683 24.25 -38.76 -14.16
N GLN A 684 23.89 -39.64 -13.22
CA GLN A 684 23.38 -39.24 -11.92
C GLN A 684 24.55 -38.80 -11.04
N GLY A 685 24.49 -37.56 -10.53
CA GLY A 685 25.31 -37.16 -9.39
C GLY A 685 25.21 -38.20 -8.27
N GLN A 686 26.37 -38.60 -7.76
CA GLN A 686 26.53 -39.61 -6.73
C GLN A 686 25.65 -39.29 -5.51
N GLY A 687 24.75 -40.20 -5.11
CA GLY A 687 24.11 -40.15 -3.79
C GLY A 687 22.60 -40.35 -3.66
N ALA A 688 21.90 -41.10 -4.53
CA ALA A 688 20.49 -41.45 -4.26
C ALA A 688 20.15 -42.92 -4.56
N SER A 689 19.70 -43.62 -3.50
CA SER A 689 19.29 -45.03 -3.46
C SER A 689 18.37 -45.48 -4.61
N ALA A 690 18.66 -46.68 -5.11
CA ALA A 690 17.99 -47.39 -6.17
C ALA A 690 16.67 -48.02 -5.70
N LYS A 691 15.57 -47.26 -5.71
CA LYS A 691 14.21 -47.80 -5.77
C LYS A 691 13.36 -46.96 -6.74
N GLU A 692 13.04 -47.54 -7.90
CA GLU A 692 12.02 -47.14 -8.88
C GLU A 692 11.88 -45.64 -9.25
N LYS A 693 12.92 -45.01 -9.81
CA LYS A 693 12.77 -43.70 -10.46
C LYS A 693 12.46 -43.89 -11.95
N LYS A 694 11.20 -43.67 -12.35
CA LYS A 694 10.78 -43.54 -13.76
C LYS A 694 11.73 -42.58 -14.51
N LYS A 695 12.26 -42.99 -15.67
CA LYS A 695 13.15 -42.20 -16.54
C LYS A 695 12.45 -40.88 -16.92
N LYS A 696 13.08 -39.75 -16.59
CA LYS A 696 12.61 -38.41 -17.00
C LYS A 696 13.09 -38.10 -18.41
N LYS A 697 12.34 -37.28 -19.15
CA LYS A 697 12.74 -36.82 -20.49
C LYS A 697 13.63 -35.59 -20.39
N LEU A 698 14.72 -35.57 -21.15
CA LEU A 698 15.59 -34.39 -21.27
C LEU A 698 14.83 -33.27 -21.99
N ALA A 699 14.84 -32.06 -21.44
CA ALA A 699 14.15 -30.92 -22.04
C ALA A 699 14.85 -29.59 -21.71
N ILE A 700 14.49 -28.55 -22.45
CA ILE A 700 14.92 -27.17 -22.23
C ILE A 700 13.76 -26.39 -21.62
N LEU A 701 14.02 -25.62 -20.57
CA LEU A 701 13.05 -24.73 -19.97
C LEU A 701 13.35 -23.29 -20.34
N TYR A 702 12.39 -22.60 -20.96
CA TYR A 702 12.46 -21.17 -21.20
C TYR A 702 11.40 -20.47 -20.34
N CYS A 703 11.85 -19.55 -19.50
CA CYS A 703 11.02 -18.83 -18.56
C CYS A 703 11.08 -17.32 -18.74
N GLY A 704 10.07 -16.64 -18.21
CA GLY A 704 10.08 -15.20 -18.01
C GLY A 704 9.12 -14.79 -16.88
N PRO A 705 9.26 -13.58 -16.31
CA PRO A 705 8.39 -13.09 -15.23
C PRO A 705 6.98 -12.71 -15.72
N SER A 706 6.77 -12.51 -17.03
CA SER A 706 5.46 -12.15 -17.60
C SER A 706 5.02 -13.12 -18.69
N ASN A 707 3.71 -13.30 -18.89
CA ASN A 707 3.20 -14.11 -20.00
C ASN A 707 3.62 -13.51 -21.34
N LYS A 708 3.45 -12.19 -21.51
CA LYS A 708 3.81 -11.47 -22.73
C LYS A 708 5.25 -11.70 -23.18
N SER A 709 6.23 -11.66 -22.26
CA SER A 709 7.63 -11.95 -22.61
C SER A 709 7.82 -13.37 -23.13
N VAL A 710 7.13 -14.34 -22.55
CA VAL A 710 7.19 -15.75 -22.97
C VAL A 710 6.46 -15.98 -24.29
N ASP A 711 5.33 -15.30 -24.50
CA ASP A 711 4.49 -15.47 -25.70
C ASP A 711 5.20 -14.93 -26.95
N ILE A 712 5.92 -13.81 -26.85
CA ILE A 712 6.75 -13.28 -27.95
C ILE A 712 7.82 -14.30 -28.39
N VAL A 713 8.45 -14.97 -27.43
CA VAL A 713 9.43 -16.03 -27.72
C VAL A 713 8.75 -17.25 -28.33
N ALA A 714 7.57 -17.62 -27.83
CA ALA A 714 6.80 -18.75 -28.35
C ALA A 714 6.45 -18.59 -29.83
N GLU A 715 6.06 -17.38 -30.25
CA GLU A 715 5.76 -17.05 -31.65
C GLU A 715 6.96 -17.16 -32.59
N GLN A 716 8.15 -16.79 -32.13
CA GLN A 716 9.36 -16.88 -32.94
C GLN A 716 9.91 -18.30 -32.96
N LEU A 717 9.86 -18.99 -31.83
CA LEU A 717 10.39 -20.34 -31.69
C LEU A 717 9.52 -21.37 -32.43
N SER A 718 8.20 -21.16 -32.52
CA SER A 718 7.28 -22.03 -33.28
C SER A 718 7.58 -22.11 -34.78
N LYS A 719 8.31 -21.13 -35.33
CA LYS A 719 8.77 -21.11 -36.73
C LYS A 719 9.97 -22.02 -37.01
N VAL A 720 10.64 -22.47 -35.94
CA VAL A 720 11.92 -23.20 -36.00
C VAL A 720 11.76 -24.61 -35.45
N ILE A 721 11.10 -24.74 -34.29
CA ILE A 721 10.83 -26.01 -33.61
C ILE A 721 9.41 -26.01 -33.05
N LYS A 722 8.93 -27.14 -32.49
CA LYS A 722 7.62 -27.24 -31.83
C LYS A 722 7.77 -27.08 -30.31
N PRO A 723 7.65 -25.86 -29.74
CA PRO A 723 7.65 -25.68 -28.30
C PRO A 723 6.28 -25.99 -27.69
N LEU A 724 6.25 -26.31 -26.39
CA LEU A 724 5.02 -26.44 -25.60
C LEU A 724 4.86 -25.24 -24.66
N ARG A 725 3.76 -24.49 -24.80
CA ARG A 725 3.42 -23.36 -23.93
C ARG A 725 2.51 -23.81 -22.77
N ILE A 726 2.92 -23.49 -21.53
CA ILE A 726 2.18 -23.84 -20.32
C ILE A 726 1.81 -22.59 -19.55
N TYR A 727 0.51 -22.33 -19.38
CA TYR A 727 0.01 -21.19 -18.61
C TYR A 727 -0.19 -21.56 -17.14
N CYS A 728 -0.40 -20.55 -16.29
CA CYS A 728 -0.76 -20.79 -14.90
C CYS A 728 -2.21 -21.29 -14.79
N ASP A 729 -2.51 -22.02 -13.72
CA ASP A 729 -3.83 -22.65 -13.53
C ASP A 729 -4.97 -21.61 -13.60
N GLN A 730 -4.79 -20.41 -13.06
CA GLN A 730 -5.80 -19.34 -13.11
C GLN A 730 -6.15 -18.88 -14.54
N MET A 731 -5.18 -18.83 -15.45
CA MET A 731 -5.43 -18.48 -16.85
C MET A 731 -6.04 -19.65 -17.61
N GLU A 732 -5.51 -20.86 -17.38
CA GLU A 732 -6.04 -22.09 -17.98
C GLU A 732 -7.52 -22.28 -17.63
N MET A 733 -7.88 -22.00 -16.38
CA MET A 733 -9.26 -22.07 -15.87
C MET A 733 -10.24 -21.09 -16.52
N ARG A 734 -9.76 -19.99 -17.12
CA ARG A 734 -10.61 -19.05 -17.87
C ARG A 734 -10.98 -19.58 -19.24
N GLU A 735 -10.07 -20.31 -19.85
CA GLU A 735 -10.26 -20.89 -21.18
C GLU A 735 -10.97 -22.24 -21.09
N TYR A 736 -10.62 -23.04 -20.07
CA TYR A 736 -11.13 -24.38 -19.84
C TYR A 736 -11.60 -24.54 -18.37
N PRO A 737 -12.78 -24.04 -18.02
CA PRO A 737 -13.33 -24.20 -16.67
C PRO A 737 -13.68 -25.67 -16.39
N TYR A 738 -13.38 -26.18 -15.19
CA TYR A 738 -13.85 -27.51 -14.79
C TYR A 738 -15.36 -27.48 -14.51
N PRO A 739 -16.11 -28.55 -14.82
CA PRO A 739 -17.50 -28.69 -14.40
C PRO A 739 -17.64 -28.58 -12.85
N GLY A 740 -18.51 -27.70 -12.36
CA GLY A 740 -18.66 -27.41 -10.92
C GLY A 740 -17.63 -26.44 -10.33
N SER A 741 -16.89 -25.72 -11.19
CA SER A 741 -15.98 -24.62 -10.85
C SER A 741 -16.70 -23.30 -10.65
N ASP A 742 -17.11 -22.97 -9.43
CA ASP A 742 -17.61 -21.62 -9.12
C ASP A 742 -16.51 -20.59 -8.87
N LEU A 743 -15.31 -20.76 -9.47
CA LEU A 743 -14.16 -19.86 -9.32
C LEU A 743 -14.52 -18.41 -9.67
N LYS A 744 -14.91 -17.64 -8.64
CA LYS A 744 -15.14 -16.19 -8.75
C LYS A 744 -13.78 -15.52 -8.76
N LEU A 745 -13.24 -15.34 -9.96
CA LEU A 745 -12.00 -14.61 -10.21
C LEU A 745 -11.97 -13.31 -9.38
N CYS A 746 -10.88 -13.09 -8.63
CA CYS A 746 -10.68 -11.86 -7.85
C CYS A 746 -10.94 -10.62 -8.73
N ARG A 747 -11.50 -9.53 -8.16
CA ARG A 747 -11.77 -8.29 -8.91
C ARG A 747 -10.55 -7.78 -9.68
N ARG A 748 -9.33 -7.98 -9.15
CA ARG A 748 -8.08 -7.61 -9.84
C ARG A 748 -7.76 -8.53 -11.01
N SER A 749 -8.10 -9.81 -10.91
CA SER A 749 -7.86 -10.78 -11.97
C SER A 749 -8.62 -10.42 -13.25
N LEU A 750 -9.77 -9.74 -13.21
CA LEU A 750 -10.44 -9.25 -14.42
C LEU A 750 -9.56 -8.33 -15.31
N ARG A 751 -8.45 -7.81 -14.77
CA ARG A 751 -7.44 -7.03 -15.52
C ARG A 751 -6.35 -7.87 -16.19
N ASP A 752 -6.26 -9.15 -15.84
CA ASP A 752 -5.23 -10.07 -16.33
C ASP A 752 -5.56 -10.50 -17.76
N GLU A 753 -4.51 -10.59 -18.59
CA GLU A 753 -4.60 -10.97 -19.99
C GLU A 753 -5.11 -12.41 -20.15
N LYS A 754 -5.84 -12.67 -21.24
CA LYS A 754 -6.21 -14.03 -21.65
C LYS A 754 -5.02 -14.69 -22.37
N PRO A 755 -4.94 -16.02 -22.42
CA PRO A 755 -4.03 -16.70 -23.33
C PRO A 755 -4.19 -16.17 -24.75
N LYS A 756 -3.08 -15.99 -25.46
CA LYS A 756 -3.07 -15.49 -26.82
C LYS A 756 -3.65 -16.54 -27.77
N GLU A 757 -4.71 -16.21 -28.52
CA GLU A 757 -5.45 -17.17 -29.37
C GLU A 757 -4.56 -17.77 -30.47
N GLU A 758 -3.62 -16.99 -31.01
CA GLU A 758 -2.69 -17.44 -32.04
C GLU A 758 -1.72 -18.53 -31.53
N LEU A 759 -1.47 -18.57 -30.21
CA LEU A 759 -0.62 -19.58 -29.57
C LEU A 759 -1.39 -20.78 -29.02
N ARG A 760 -2.70 -20.84 -29.23
CA ARG A 760 -3.55 -21.90 -28.71
C ARG A 760 -3.11 -23.29 -29.17
N HIS A 761 -2.67 -23.40 -30.42
CA HIS A 761 -2.21 -24.65 -31.04
C HIS A 761 -0.94 -25.26 -30.41
N ILE A 762 -0.15 -24.48 -29.65
CA ILE A 762 1.01 -24.97 -28.88
C ILE A 762 0.75 -25.02 -27.37
N SER A 763 -0.47 -24.73 -26.92
CA SER A 763 -0.80 -24.61 -25.50
C SER A 763 -1.16 -25.97 -24.90
N LEU A 764 -0.60 -26.31 -23.74
CA LEU A 764 -0.76 -27.62 -23.11
C LEU A 764 -2.23 -28.01 -22.89
N MET A 765 -3.05 -27.09 -22.38
CA MET A 765 -4.47 -27.38 -22.13
C MET A 765 -5.27 -27.58 -23.42
N TYR A 766 -4.89 -26.92 -24.51
CA TYR A 766 -5.52 -27.14 -25.80
C TYR A 766 -5.15 -28.52 -26.37
N LEU A 767 -3.85 -28.85 -26.38
CA LEU A 767 -3.30 -30.09 -26.93
C LEU A 767 -3.81 -31.35 -26.22
N VAL A 768 -3.97 -31.28 -24.90
CA VAL A 768 -4.55 -32.37 -24.10
C VAL A 768 -5.98 -32.76 -24.53
N ARG A 769 -6.69 -31.85 -25.19
CA ARG A 769 -8.07 -32.05 -25.68
C ARG A 769 -8.15 -32.42 -27.16
N GLN A 770 -7.02 -32.47 -27.86
CA GLN A 770 -6.95 -32.82 -29.27
C GLN A 770 -6.97 -34.35 -29.44
N PRO A 771 -7.52 -34.88 -30.56
CA PRO A 771 -7.69 -36.32 -30.78
C PRO A 771 -6.37 -37.11 -30.76
N GLU A 772 -5.22 -36.46 -30.98
CA GLU A 772 -3.88 -37.05 -30.91
C GLU A 772 -3.46 -37.44 -29.49
N ASN A 773 -4.20 -36.99 -28.45
CA ASN A 773 -3.98 -37.38 -27.07
C ASN A 773 -4.93 -38.52 -26.67
N SER A 774 -4.39 -39.60 -26.11
CA SER A 774 -5.15 -40.82 -25.78
C SER A 774 -6.30 -40.59 -24.81
N TYR A 775 -6.23 -39.53 -24.00
CA TYR A 775 -7.20 -39.21 -22.94
C TYR A 775 -8.19 -38.10 -23.33
N SER A 776 -8.06 -37.53 -24.53
CA SER A 776 -8.88 -36.39 -24.99
C SER A 776 -10.37 -36.70 -25.02
N VAL A 777 -10.76 -37.89 -25.48
CA VAL A 777 -12.16 -38.33 -25.55
C VAL A 777 -12.79 -38.37 -24.16
N GLU A 778 -12.08 -38.93 -23.17
CA GLU A 778 -12.57 -39.02 -21.80
C GLU A 778 -12.69 -37.62 -21.16
N ILE A 779 -11.73 -36.72 -21.40
CA ILE A 779 -11.78 -35.33 -20.92
C ILE A 779 -12.97 -34.58 -21.53
N ASN A 780 -13.15 -34.68 -22.85
CA ASN A 780 -14.25 -34.04 -23.57
C ASN A 780 -15.62 -34.57 -23.12
N ASN A 781 -15.71 -35.85 -22.76
CA ASN A 781 -16.93 -36.43 -22.22
C ASN A 781 -17.28 -35.88 -20.83
N PHE A 782 -16.29 -35.73 -19.94
CA PHE A 782 -16.49 -35.06 -18.65
C PHE A 782 -16.93 -33.60 -18.82
N GLU A 783 -16.32 -32.86 -19.74
CA GLU A 783 -16.58 -31.42 -19.94
C GLU A 783 -17.93 -31.14 -20.63
N LYS A 784 -18.37 -32.01 -21.54
CA LYS A 784 -19.68 -31.92 -22.19
C LYS A 784 -20.84 -32.45 -21.32
N GLY A 785 -20.54 -33.00 -20.14
CA GLY A 785 -21.53 -33.58 -19.24
C GLY A 785 -22.18 -34.87 -19.76
N THR A 786 -21.51 -35.61 -20.65
CA THR A 786 -22.02 -36.90 -21.17
C THR A 786 -21.77 -38.06 -20.19
N VAL A 787 -20.91 -37.85 -19.20
CA VAL A 787 -20.60 -38.78 -18.11
C VAL A 787 -20.78 -38.06 -16.78
N GLU A 788 -21.23 -38.78 -15.74
CA GLU A 788 -21.33 -38.24 -14.38
C GLU A 788 -19.96 -37.68 -13.93
N PHE A 789 -19.96 -36.42 -13.48
CA PHE A 789 -18.72 -35.71 -13.20
C PHE A 789 -18.08 -36.19 -11.89
N ASP A 790 -17.02 -37.00 -12.00
CA ASP A 790 -16.12 -37.36 -10.91
C ASP A 790 -14.86 -36.49 -10.93
N SER A 791 -14.74 -35.57 -9.96
CA SER A 791 -13.61 -34.65 -9.83
C SER A 791 -12.27 -35.35 -9.62
N GLU A 792 -12.21 -36.46 -8.87
CA GLU A 792 -10.95 -37.17 -8.63
C GLU A 792 -10.49 -37.88 -9.90
N ARG A 793 -11.42 -38.57 -10.58
CA ARG A 793 -11.14 -39.24 -11.86
C ARG A 793 -10.73 -38.24 -12.94
N TYR A 794 -11.48 -37.15 -13.13
CA TYR A 794 -11.14 -36.10 -14.08
C TYR A 794 -9.73 -35.53 -13.84
N LYS A 795 -9.38 -35.19 -12.59
CA LYS A 795 -8.03 -34.71 -12.23
C LYS A 795 -6.95 -35.75 -12.51
N LYS A 796 -7.24 -37.04 -12.37
CA LYS A 796 -6.30 -38.12 -12.66
C LYS A 796 -6.07 -38.27 -14.16
N VAL A 797 -7.15 -38.28 -14.95
CA VAL A 797 -7.12 -38.34 -16.42
C VAL A 797 -6.38 -37.13 -16.98
N LEU A 798 -6.72 -35.92 -16.53
CA LEU A 798 -6.05 -34.69 -16.95
C LEU A 798 -4.53 -34.72 -16.68
N LYS A 799 -4.11 -35.24 -15.52
CA LYS A 799 -2.69 -35.42 -15.20
C LYS A 799 -1.99 -36.44 -16.10
N MET A 800 -2.68 -37.50 -16.51
CA MET A 800 -2.14 -38.50 -17.44
C MET A 800 -1.99 -37.89 -18.84
N ALA A 801 -3.02 -37.18 -19.30
CA ALA A 801 -3.02 -36.49 -20.58
C ALA A 801 -1.91 -35.42 -20.67
N GLN A 802 -1.77 -34.59 -19.63
CA GLN A 802 -0.68 -33.61 -19.52
C GLN A 802 0.70 -34.28 -19.59
N ARG A 803 0.87 -35.42 -18.92
CA ARG A 803 2.12 -36.16 -18.92
C ARG A 803 2.45 -36.70 -20.31
N GLU A 804 1.48 -37.27 -21.01
CA GLU A 804 1.64 -37.76 -22.38
C GLU A 804 2.12 -36.63 -23.29
N GLU A 805 1.46 -35.47 -23.19
CA GLU A 805 1.78 -34.32 -24.05
C GLU A 805 3.15 -33.71 -23.74
N LEU A 806 3.51 -33.63 -22.45
CA LEU A 806 4.84 -33.23 -22.02
C LEU A 806 5.90 -34.11 -22.70
N LEU A 807 5.77 -35.44 -22.64
CA LEU A 807 6.77 -36.36 -23.19
C LEU A 807 6.96 -36.24 -24.72
N LYS A 808 6.02 -35.63 -25.45
CA LYS A 808 6.16 -35.36 -26.89
C LYS A 808 7.06 -34.17 -27.21
N HIS A 809 7.33 -33.28 -26.24
CA HIS A 809 8.00 -31.99 -26.47
C HIS A 809 9.39 -31.93 -25.84
N ASP A 810 10.33 -31.22 -26.48
CA ASP A 810 11.72 -31.06 -26.03
C ASP A 810 11.99 -29.66 -25.43
N VAL A 811 11.12 -28.68 -25.74
CA VAL A 811 11.23 -27.30 -25.25
C VAL A 811 9.92 -26.87 -24.60
N ILE A 812 10.01 -26.41 -23.36
CA ILE A 812 8.88 -25.99 -22.53
C ILE A 812 8.97 -24.50 -22.25
N LEU A 813 7.90 -23.76 -22.54
CA LEU A 813 7.77 -22.32 -22.33
C LEU A 813 6.75 -22.05 -21.23
N CYS A 814 7.14 -21.37 -20.16
CA CYS A 814 6.21 -20.99 -19.09
C CYS A 814 6.71 -19.79 -18.29
N THR A 815 5.87 -19.20 -17.43
CA THR A 815 6.35 -18.15 -16.50
C THR A 815 7.20 -18.75 -15.38
N CYS A 816 8.07 -17.95 -14.73
CA CYS A 816 8.90 -18.40 -13.61
C CYS A 816 8.07 -19.10 -12.51
N SER A 817 6.93 -18.51 -12.14
CA SER A 817 5.96 -19.11 -11.20
C SER A 817 5.42 -20.47 -11.65
N THR A 818 5.17 -20.65 -12.94
CA THR A 818 4.61 -21.89 -13.51
C THR A 818 5.62 -23.03 -13.53
N ALA A 819 6.92 -22.72 -13.53
CA ALA A 819 8.00 -23.71 -13.50
C ALA A 819 7.96 -24.62 -12.24
N LEU A 820 7.29 -24.18 -11.17
CA LEU A 820 7.10 -24.95 -9.94
C LEU A 820 6.06 -26.08 -10.07
N LYS A 821 5.27 -26.13 -11.15
CA LYS A 821 4.20 -27.13 -11.33
C LYS A 821 4.74 -28.55 -11.08
N PRO A 822 4.18 -29.34 -10.15
CA PRO A 822 4.73 -30.66 -9.79
C PRO A 822 4.82 -31.66 -10.95
N ILE A 823 3.98 -31.51 -11.97
CA ILE A 823 4.01 -32.36 -13.17
C ILE A 823 5.30 -32.17 -13.97
N LEU A 824 5.85 -30.95 -14.00
CA LEU A 824 7.12 -30.63 -14.67
C LEU A 824 8.28 -31.35 -13.97
N LYS A 825 8.44 -31.14 -12.65
CA LYS A 825 9.52 -31.77 -11.85
C LYS A 825 9.49 -33.30 -11.91
N LYS A 826 8.31 -33.91 -12.07
CA LYS A 826 8.13 -35.38 -12.14
C LYS A 826 8.39 -35.98 -13.51
N THR A 827 8.18 -35.22 -14.58
CA THR A 827 8.17 -35.74 -15.97
C THR A 827 9.43 -35.35 -16.73
N MET A 828 9.92 -34.13 -16.49
CA MET A 828 11.00 -33.50 -17.25
C MET A 828 12.27 -33.37 -16.43
N ASP A 829 13.40 -33.44 -17.12
CA ASP A 829 14.74 -33.14 -16.62
C ASP A 829 15.31 -31.93 -17.39
N PHE A 830 15.21 -30.76 -16.77
CA PHE A 830 15.65 -29.49 -17.37
C PHE A 830 17.11 -29.21 -17.04
N ARG A 831 18.02 -29.55 -17.96
CA ARG A 831 19.45 -29.26 -17.84
C ARG A 831 19.80 -27.85 -18.29
N GLN A 832 19.10 -27.32 -19.29
CA GLN A 832 19.26 -25.94 -19.74
C GLN A 832 18.04 -25.12 -19.34
N ILE A 833 18.28 -23.99 -18.66
CA ILE A 833 17.24 -23.05 -18.26
C ILE A 833 17.60 -21.65 -18.75
N LEU A 834 16.69 -21.04 -19.50
CA LEU A 834 16.77 -19.64 -19.91
C LEU A 834 15.72 -18.83 -19.15
N ILE A 835 16.09 -17.65 -18.67
CA ILE A 835 15.16 -16.70 -18.04
C ILE A 835 15.24 -15.38 -18.81
N ASP A 836 14.23 -15.08 -19.63
CA ASP A 836 14.08 -13.81 -20.34
C ASP A 836 13.40 -12.74 -19.49
N GLU A 837 13.73 -11.48 -19.79
CA GLU A 837 13.37 -10.31 -18.98
C GLU A 837 13.70 -10.50 -17.49
N CYS A 838 14.77 -11.23 -17.16
CA CYS A 838 15.17 -11.56 -15.79
C CYS A 838 15.44 -10.30 -14.93
N ALA A 839 15.78 -9.18 -15.56
CA ALA A 839 15.93 -7.89 -14.90
C ALA A 839 14.63 -7.38 -14.23
N MET A 840 13.46 -7.81 -14.71
CA MET A 840 12.15 -7.49 -14.15
C MET A 840 11.71 -8.45 -13.03
N ALA A 841 12.32 -9.64 -12.94
CA ALA A 841 12.00 -10.63 -11.92
C ALA A 841 12.68 -10.28 -10.59
N THR A 842 11.96 -10.41 -9.47
CA THR A 842 12.62 -10.39 -8.15
C THR A 842 13.59 -11.57 -8.05
N GLU A 843 14.63 -11.47 -7.22
CA GLU A 843 15.58 -12.57 -7.06
C GLU A 843 14.89 -13.88 -6.61
N PRO A 844 13.96 -13.90 -5.63
CA PRO A 844 13.18 -15.10 -5.29
C PRO A 844 12.39 -15.68 -6.47
N GLU A 845 11.81 -14.84 -7.32
CA GLU A 845 11.08 -15.27 -8.51
C GLU A 845 11.98 -15.95 -9.52
N ALA A 846 13.16 -15.37 -9.80
CA ALA A 846 14.15 -15.95 -10.70
C ALA A 846 14.67 -17.31 -10.19
N PHE A 847 14.72 -17.51 -8.86
CA PHE A 847 15.11 -18.78 -8.25
C PHE A 847 14.04 -19.88 -8.33
N ILE A 848 12.76 -19.57 -8.61
CA ILE A 848 11.70 -20.59 -8.71
C ILE A 848 12.08 -21.70 -9.73
N PRO A 849 12.37 -21.40 -11.01
CA PRO A 849 12.77 -22.45 -11.96
C PRO A 849 14.10 -23.11 -11.59
N LEU A 850 15.05 -22.35 -11.02
CA LEU A 850 16.40 -22.84 -10.71
C LEU A 850 16.40 -23.85 -9.55
N VAL A 851 15.63 -23.61 -8.50
CA VAL A 851 15.54 -24.50 -7.33
C VAL A 851 14.60 -25.68 -7.57
N SER A 852 13.61 -25.51 -8.45
CA SER A 852 12.64 -26.57 -8.76
C SER A 852 13.24 -27.72 -9.57
N HIS A 853 14.29 -27.43 -10.32
CA HIS A 853 14.94 -28.32 -11.28
C HIS A 853 16.45 -28.41 -11.01
N ASN A 854 17.19 -29.21 -11.79
CA ASN A 854 18.63 -29.42 -11.60
C ASN A 854 19.42 -28.91 -12.84
N PRO A 855 19.47 -27.58 -13.08
CA PRO A 855 20.11 -27.04 -14.26
C PRO A 855 21.63 -27.21 -14.26
N GLU A 856 22.19 -27.51 -15.42
CA GLU A 856 23.64 -27.56 -15.69
C GLU A 856 24.12 -26.32 -16.47
N GLN A 857 23.24 -25.71 -17.28
CA GLN A 857 23.49 -24.45 -17.98
C GLN A 857 22.33 -23.46 -17.77
N ILE A 858 22.66 -22.24 -17.35
CA ILE A 858 21.69 -21.18 -17.03
C ILE A 858 22.04 -19.93 -17.84
N VAL A 859 21.04 -19.36 -18.51
CA VAL A 859 21.18 -18.10 -19.26
C VAL A 859 20.18 -17.08 -18.72
N LEU A 860 20.68 -15.94 -18.24
CA LEU A 860 19.85 -14.81 -17.84
C LEU A 860 19.86 -13.76 -18.95
N LEU A 861 18.70 -13.49 -19.53
CA LEU A 861 18.48 -12.46 -20.55
C LEU A 861 17.70 -11.31 -19.91
N GLY A 862 18.15 -10.08 -20.10
CA GLY A 862 17.45 -8.94 -19.52
C GLY A 862 18.10 -7.60 -19.81
N ASP A 863 17.59 -6.55 -19.17
CA ASP A 863 18.18 -5.22 -19.24
C ASP A 863 17.90 -4.43 -17.96
N HIS A 864 18.93 -4.25 -17.13
CA HIS A 864 18.84 -3.52 -15.86
C HIS A 864 18.59 -2.01 -16.02
N LYS A 865 18.65 -1.46 -17.24
CA LYS A 865 18.25 -0.08 -17.58
C LYS A 865 16.78 0.04 -17.99
N GLN A 866 16.05 -1.07 -18.10
CA GLN A 866 14.59 -1.11 -18.30
C GLN A 866 13.88 -1.47 -16.99
N ILE A 867 12.62 -1.92 -17.02
CA ILE A 867 11.79 -2.12 -15.81
C ILE A 867 12.45 -3.08 -14.82
N ARG A 868 12.59 -2.60 -13.58
CA ARG A 868 13.06 -3.35 -12.41
C ARG A 868 11.89 -4.08 -11.73
N PRO A 869 12.15 -4.99 -10.78
CA PRO A 869 11.09 -5.67 -10.05
C PRO A 869 10.19 -4.69 -9.29
N ILE A 870 8.88 -4.93 -9.35
CA ILE A 870 7.88 -4.08 -8.72
C ILE A 870 7.64 -4.57 -7.30
N VAL A 871 8.21 -3.86 -6.33
CA VAL A 871 8.04 -4.12 -4.90
C VAL A 871 7.19 -3.01 -4.29
N THR A 872 6.06 -3.38 -3.72
CA THR A 872 5.05 -2.45 -3.19
C THR A 872 5.37 -1.95 -1.78
N CYS A 873 6.17 -2.70 -1.02
CA CYS A 873 6.66 -2.30 0.29
C CYS A 873 8.01 -1.59 0.16
N ASP A 874 8.04 -0.27 0.40
CA ASP A 874 9.26 0.54 0.28
C ASP A 874 10.40 0.04 1.19
N ARG A 875 10.08 -0.37 2.42
CA ARG A 875 11.06 -0.94 3.36
C ARG A 875 11.72 -2.20 2.79
N VAL A 876 10.95 -3.12 2.21
CA VAL A 876 11.49 -4.37 1.63
C VAL A 876 12.26 -4.09 0.34
N LYS A 877 11.79 -3.12 -0.45
CA LYS A 877 12.48 -2.64 -1.66
C LYS A 877 13.87 -2.12 -1.34
N GLU A 878 14.00 -1.25 -0.33
CA GLU A 878 15.27 -0.67 0.13
C GLU A 878 16.23 -1.70 0.75
N LEU A 879 15.68 -2.75 1.36
CA LEU A 879 16.46 -3.84 1.92
C LEU A 879 17.01 -4.79 0.85
N GLY A 880 16.54 -4.73 -0.40
CA GLY A 880 17.16 -5.47 -1.50
C GLY A 880 16.21 -6.09 -2.52
N MET A 881 14.91 -6.21 -2.23
CA MET A 881 13.95 -6.87 -3.13
C MET A 881 13.78 -6.11 -4.46
N GLY A 882 14.14 -4.81 -4.49
CA GLY A 882 14.12 -4.00 -5.72
C GLY A 882 15.28 -4.25 -6.68
N LYS A 883 16.28 -5.07 -6.31
CA LYS A 883 17.41 -5.47 -7.17
C LYS A 883 17.18 -6.91 -7.63
N SER A 884 17.20 -7.12 -8.95
CA SER A 884 17.01 -8.46 -9.54
C SER A 884 18.29 -9.29 -9.46
N LEU A 885 18.15 -10.62 -9.63
CA LEU A 885 19.28 -11.53 -9.80
C LEU A 885 20.17 -11.11 -10.98
N PHE A 886 19.56 -10.66 -12.08
CA PHE A 886 20.25 -10.13 -13.24
C PHE A 886 21.13 -8.92 -12.88
N GLU A 887 20.57 -7.94 -12.16
CA GLU A 887 21.32 -6.74 -11.75
C GLU A 887 22.44 -7.06 -10.76
N ARG A 888 22.31 -8.13 -9.95
CA ARG A 888 23.39 -8.60 -9.08
C ARG A 888 24.62 -9.11 -9.85
N TYR A 889 24.42 -9.65 -11.05
CA TYR A 889 25.49 -10.17 -11.92
C TYR A 889 25.79 -9.28 -13.13
N MET A 890 25.36 -8.00 -13.11
CA MET A 890 25.47 -7.10 -14.25
C MET A 890 26.91 -6.88 -14.73
N ASP A 891 27.90 -6.94 -13.83
CA ASP A 891 29.32 -6.79 -14.17
C ASP A 891 29.86 -7.91 -15.09
N ARG A 892 29.13 -9.03 -15.20
CA ARG A 892 29.46 -10.15 -16.09
C ARG A 892 28.61 -10.17 -17.36
N ALA A 893 27.73 -9.20 -17.55
CA ALA A 893 26.75 -9.24 -18.63
C ALA A 893 27.38 -8.87 -19.98
N LEU A 894 27.09 -9.69 -21.00
CA LEU A 894 27.44 -9.41 -22.39
C LEU A 894 26.37 -8.50 -22.99
N MET A 895 26.75 -7.27 -23.39
CA MET A 895 25.81 -6.31 -23.96
C MET A 895 25.70 -6.49 -25.48
N LEU A 896 24.46 -6.62 -25.96
CA LEU A 896 24.14 -6.48 -27.39
C LEU A 896 24.18 -4.99 -27.76
N ASP A 897 24.93 -4.62 -28.81
CA ASP A 897 25.31 -3.23 -29.06
C ASP A 897 24.54 -2.54 -30.21
N THR A 898 23.84 -3.29 -31.05
CA THR A 898 23.21 -2.76 -32.27
C THR A 898 21.68 -2.91 -32.21
N GLN A 899 20.93 -1.80 -32.28
CA GLN A 899 19.47 -1.77 -32.27
C GLN A 899 18.86 -1.68 -33.67
N TYR A 900 17.77 -2.43 -33.89
CA TYR A 900 17.08 -2.56 -35.18
C TYR A 900 15.63 -2.05 -35.17
N ARG A 901 15.20 -1.36 -34.10
CA ARG A 901 13.82 -0.93 -33.88
C ARG A 901 13.59 0.54 -34.24
N MET A 902 14.38 1.43 -33.64
CA MET A 902 14.07 2.85 -33.52
C MET A 902 14.81 3.66 -34.57
N HIS A 903 14.18 4.74 -35.04
CA HIS A 903 14.85 5.79 -35.80
C HIS A 903 16.05 6.35 -35.02
N GLU A 904 17.13 6.72 -35.72
CA GLU A 904 18.39 7.19 -35.11
C GLU A 904 18.15 8.37 -34.14
N HIS A 905 17.40 9.38 -34.56
CA HIS A 905 17.01 10.51 -33.70
C HIS A 905 16.30 10.13 -32.39
N ILE A 906 15.54 9.03 -32.36
CA ILE A 906 14.94 8.51 -31.12
C ILE A 906 16.03 7.83 -30.27
N CYS A 907 16.89 7.02 -30.90
CA CYS A 907 17.94 6.24 -30.22
C CYS A 907 19.07 7.10 -29.61
N ASN A 908 19.37 8.27 -30.18
CA ASN A 908 20.50 9.12 -29.75
C ASN A 908 20.44 9.50 -28.27
N PHE A 909 19.26 9.86 -27.75
CA PHE A 909 19.14 10.21 -26.32
C PHE A 909 19.26 8.98 -25.40
N PRO A 910 18.47 7.89 -25.58
CA PRO A 910 18.61 6.68 -24.77
C PRO A 910 20.02 6.08 -24.78
N SER A 911 20.68 6.06 -25.94
CA SER A 911 22.05 5.55 -26.09
C SER A 911 23.00 6.29 -25.16
N ASN A 912 23.01 7.63 -25.23
CA ASN A 912 23.89 8.46 -24.43
C ASN A 912 23.54 8.44 -22.94
N GLU A 913 22.26 8.57 -22.60
CA GLU A 913 21.79 8.73 -21.21
C GLU A 913 21.86 7.41 -20.42
N PHE A 914 21.47 6.28 -21.02
CA PHE A 914 21.33 5.01 -20.30
C PHE A 914 22.41 3.97 -20.63
N TYR A 915 23.04 4.08 -21.81
CA TYR A 915 23.97 3.06 -22.33
C TYR A 915 25.35 3.63 -22.69
N GLN A 916 25.73 4.80 -22.16
CA GLN A 916 27.06 5.39 -22.33
C GLN A 916 27.47 5.61 -23.80
N GLY A 917 26.50 5.82 -24.69
CA GLY A 917 26.73 5.99 -26.13
C GLY A 917 27.12 4.72 -26.88
N LYS A 918 27.04 3.54 -26.25
CA LYS A 918 27.45 2.25 -26.84
C LYS A 918 26.41 1.65 -27.80
N LEU A 919 25.17 2.15 -27.78
CA LEU A 919 24.08 1.61 -28.59
C LEU A 919 24.11 2.21 -30.00
N GLN A 920 24.34 1.37 -31.01
CA GLN A 920 24.41 1.72 -32.43
C GLN A 920 23.07 1.48 -33.13
N THR A 921 22.78 2.21 -34.21
CA THR A 921 21.53 2.08 -34.97
C THR A 921 21.74 1.29 -36.27
N GLY A 922 21.17 0.08 -36.34
CA GLY A 922 21.05 -0.75 -37.55
C GLY A 922 19.65 -0.73 -38.18
N ALA A 923 18.72 0.05 -37.63
CA ALA A 923 17.34 0.15 -38.13
C ALA A 923 17.27 0.88 -39.49
N LYS A 924 16.41 0.40 -40.39
CA LYS A 924 16.11 1.10 -41.66
C LYS A 924 15.31 2.37 -41.39
N GLN A 925 15.82 3.52 -41.81
CA GLN A 925 15.15 4.81 -41.60
C GLN A 925 13.96 4.99 -42.55
N ARG A 926 12.78 5.26 -42.00
CA ARG A 926 11.53 5.53 -42.75
C ARG A 926 11.16 7.02 -42.66
N LYS A 927 10.28 7.48 -43.56
CA LYS A 927 9.76 8.86 -43.51
C LYS A 927 8.90 9.06 -42.25
N CYS A 928 9.20 10.12 -41.51
CA CYS A 928 8.50 10.49 -40.29
C CYS A 928 7.32 11.44 -40.60
N LEU A 929 6.16 11.21 -39.97
CA LEU A 929 4.97 12.06 -40.16
C LEU A 929 4.92 13.28 -39.23
N LEU A 930 5.63 13.27 -38.10
CA LEU A 930 5.61 14.40 -37.17
C LEU A 930 6.43 15.57 -37.72
N LEU A 931 5.95 16.79 -37.52
CA LEU A 931 6.63 18.00 -37.93
C LEU A 931 7.16 18.78 -36.72
N ASN A 932 8.41 19.24 -36.81
CA ASN A 932 9.02 20.11 -35.80
C ASN A 932 8.54 21.57 -35.94
N ARG A 933 9.05 22.48 -35.10
CA ARG A 933 8.67 23.91 -35.10
C ARG A 933 8.88 24.60 -36.47
N ASN A 934 9.83 24.12 -37.27
CA ASN A 934 10.16 24.65 -38.60
C ASN A 934 9.42 23.89 -39.72
N ASN A 935 8.37 23.12 -39.40
CA ASN A 935 7.62 22.25 -40.31
C ASN A 935 8.49 21.21 -41.05
N ARG A 936 9.62 20.78 -40.46
CA ARG A 936 10.45 19.69 -41.01
C ARG A 936 10.07 18.34 -40.39
N PRO A 937 10.09 17.23 -41.15
CA PRO A 937 9.88 15.89 -40.61
C PRO A 937 10.83 15.58 -39.44
N THR A 938 10.31 15.00 -38.36
CA THR A 938 11.07 14.60 -37.18
C THR A 938 10.53 13.31 -36.59
N ALA A 939 11.42 12.51 -36.00
CA ALA A 939 11.04 11.31 -35.25
C ALA A 939 10.74 11.61 -33.77
N ILE A 940 11.03 12.83 -33.28
CA ILE A 940 10.88 13.21 -31.88
C ILE A 940 10.17 14.56 -31.75
N LEU A 941 9.23 14.66 -30.81
CA LEU A 941 8.50 15.89 -30.52
C LEU A 941 8.06 15.97 -29.06
N PHE A 942 8.05 17.18 -28.49
CA PHE A 942 7.48 17.47 -27.17
C PHE A 942 6.42 18.57 -27.28
N GLY A 943 5.23 18.33 -26.72
CA GLY A 943 4.14 19.29 -26.64
C GLY A 943 3.83 19.68 -25.20
N HIS A 944 3.88 20.98 -24.90
CA HIS A 944 3.53 21.48 -23.57
C HIS A 944 2.02 21.40 -23.29
N VAL A 945 1.66 20.85 -22.13
CA VAL A 945 0.31 20.87 -21.55
C VAL A 945 0.42 21.26 -20.07
N GLU A 946 -0.33 22.28 -19.66
CA GLU A 946 -0.59 22.60 -18.25
C GLU A 946 -2.08 22.39 -17.99
N GLY A 947 -2.41 21.47 -17.07
CA GLY A 947 -3.78 21.14 -16.73
C GLY A 947 -3.97 20.76 -15.27
N GLU A 948 -5.20 20.46 -14.89
CA GLU A 948 -5.57 20.08 -13.53
C GLU A 948 -5.47 18.57 -13.33
N GLU A 949 -4.91 18.16 -12.18
CA GLU A 949 -4.77 16.77 -11.77
C GLU A 949 -5.90 16.35 -10.82
N PHE A 950 -6.33 15.09 -10.92
CA PHE A 950 -7.07 14.43 -9.84
C PHE A 950 -6.44 13.07 -9.52
N SER A 951 -6.51 12.65 -8.26
CA SER A 951 -5.94 11.39 -7.76
C SER A 951 -6.99 10.48 -7.11
N LEU A 952 -6.81 9.17 -7.27
CA LEU A 952 -7.66 8.17 -6.64
C LEU A 952 -7.30 7.98 -5.15
N SER A 953 -8.29 8.04 -4.25
CA SER A 953 -8.10 7.85 -2.80
C SER A 953 -7.93 6.39 -2.40
N ILE A 954 -8.48 5.47 -3.19
CA ILE A 954 -8.36 4.03 -3.00
C ILE A 954 -8.17 3.32 -4.34
N SER A 955 -7.83 2.02 -4.31
CA SER A 955 -7.74 1.21 -5.51
C SER A 955 -9.13 0.76 -6.00
N THR A 956 -9.54 1.19 -7.19
CA THR A 956 -10.81 0.81 -7.85
C THR A 956 -10.55 0.25 -9.24
N THR A 957 -11.57 -0.18 -9.99
CA THR A 957 -11.39 -0.69 -11.37
C THR A 957 -10.64 0.30 -12.29
N ALA A 958 -10.83 1.60 -12.09
CA ALA A 958 -10.17 2.68 -12.84
C ALA A 958 -8.66 2.80 -12.57
N GLY A 959 -8.15 2.36 -11.40
CA GLY A 959 -6.74 2.48 -11.08
C GLY A 959 -6.37 2.10 -9.67
N ASN A 960 -5.07 2.17 -9.37
CA ASN A 960 -4.56 1.94 -8.01
C ASN A 960 -4.70 3.23 -7.18
N GLU A 961 -4.55 3.11 -5.86
CA GLU A 961 -4.45 4.26 -4.95
C GLU A 961 -3.36 5.25 -5.41
N TYR A 962 -3.62 6.55 -5.22
CA TYR A 962 -2.77 7.67 -5.67
C TYR A 962 -2.51 7.71 -7.19
N SER A 963 -3.20 6.89 -7.99
CA SER A 963 -3.11 7.00 -9.44
C SER A 963 -3.73 8.32 -9.89
N VAL A 964 -3.02 9.05 -10.75
CA VAL A 964 -3.38 10.41 -11.19
C VAL A 964 -3.91 10.41 -12.62
N ALA A 965 -4.77 11.37 -12.94
CA ALA A 965 -5.20 11.68 -14.30
C ALA A 965 -5.26 13.20 -14.52
N ASN A 966 -5.08 13.60 -15.79
CA ASN A 966 -5.11 14.97 -16.30
C ASN A 966 -5.93 14.97 -17.58
N GLU A 967 -7.10 15.61 -17.51
CA GLU A 967 -8.11 15.55 -18.56
C GLU A 967 -7.67 16.30 -19.82
N LEU A 968 -7.08 17.49 -19.68
CA LEU A 968 -6.58 18.27 -20.82
C LEU A 968 -5.50 17.50 -21.58
N GLU A 969 -4.57 16.87 -20.87
CA GLU A 969 -3.53 16.07 -21.50
C GLU A 969 -4.09 14.80 -22.18
N ALA A 970 -5.08 14.15 -21.56
CA ALA A 970 -5.78 13.00 -22.16
C ALA A 970 -6.48 13.39 -23.47
N MET A 971 -7.16 14.53 -23.50
CA MET A 971 -7.80 15.07 -24.71
C MET A 971 -6.78 15.33 -25.82
N GLN A 972 -5.63 15.95 -25.50
CA GLN A 972 -4.57 16.21 -26.47
C GLN A 972 -3.94 14.93 -27.00
N ALA A 973 -3.76 13.90 -26.17
CA ALA A 973 -3.26 12.59 -26.57
C ALA A 973 -4.22 11.91 -27.57
N VAL A 974 -5.52 11.94 -27.30
CA VAL A 974 -6.55 11.37 -28.19
C VAL A 974 -6.62 12.14 -29.51
N ARG A 975 -6.57 13.47 -29.48
CA ARG A 975 -6.55 14.31 -30.69
C ARG A 975 -5.36 13.94 -31.58
N LEU A 976 -4.15 13.94 -31.02
CA LEU A 976 -2.94 13.64 -31.78
C LEU A 976 -2.95 12.23 -32.35
N MET A 977 -3.45 11.26 -31.59
CA MET A 977 -3.62 9.89 -32.08
C MET A 977 -4.53 9.86 -33.31
N PHE A 978 -5.63 10.61 -33.30
CA PHE A 978 -6.55 10.71 -34.43
C PHE A 978 -5.87 11.35 -35.65
N ASP A 979 -5.14 12.45 -35.47
CA ASP A 979 -4.42 13.13 -36.55
C ASP A 979 -3.39 12.22 -37.22
N ILE A 980 -2.59 11.48 -36.42
CA ILE A 980 -1.61 10.50 -36.94
C ILE A 980 -2.33 9.38 -37.67
N SER A 981 -3.37 8.79 -37.06
CA SER A 981 -4.09 7.66 -37.64
C SER A 981 -4.76 8.01 -38.97
N GLN A 982 -5.35 9.20 -39.08
CA GLN A 982 -5.94 9.67 -40.34
C GLN A 982 -4.89 9.83 -41.43
N LYS A 983 -3.77 10.50 -41.14
CA LYS A 983 -2.68 10.71 -42.13
C LYS A 983 -2.06 9.39 -42.57
N VAL A 984 -1.88 8.47 -41.64
CA VAL A 984 -1.43 7.10 -41.91
C VAL A 984 -2.36 6.37 -42.88
N GLN A 985 -3.69 6.42 -42.64
CA GLN A 985 -4.68 5.80 -43.53
C GLN A 985 -4.69 6.41 -44.93
N VAL A 986 -4.52 7.74 -45.03
CA VAL A 986 -4.44 8.41 -46.34
C VAL A 986 -3.16 8.02 -47.08
N ALA A 987 -2.02 8.00 -46.38
CA ALA A 987 -0.74 7.58 -46.96
C ALA A 987 -0.77 6.12 -47.45
N SER A 988 -1.40 5.20 -46.69
CA SER A 988 -1.54 3.80 -47.08
C SER A 988 -2.47 3.59 -48.28
N ARG A 989 -3.48 4.44 -48.48
CA ARG A 989 -4.33 4.42 -49.69
C ARG A 989 -3.63 4.98 -50.93
N LEU A 990 -2.78 5.99 -50.76
CA LEU A 990 -2.04 6.63 -51.87
C LEU A 990 -0.83 5.80 -52.31
N ILE A 991 -0.24 5.02 -51.41
CA ILE A 991 0.89 4.13 -51.68
C ILE A 991 0.36 2.71 -51.60
N SER A 992 0.03 2.09 -52.73
CA SER A 992 -0.51 0.71 -52.84
C SER A 992 0.43 -0.40 -52.31
N ARG A 993 1.41 -0.07 -51.46
CA ARG A 993 2.46 -0.94 -50.91
C ARG A 993 2.90 -0.60 -49.47
N SER A 994 2.26 0.30 -48.72
CA SER A 994 2.59 0.50 -47.30
C SER A 994 1.36 0.22 -46.42
N GLY A 995 1.22 -1.03 -45.98
CA GLY A 995 0.17 -1.48 -45.06
C GLY A 995 0.37 -0.92 -43.67
N VAL A 996 -0.50 0.00 -43.27
CA VAL A 996 -0.47 0.65 -41.96
C VAL A 996 -1.91 0.84 -41.49
N GLU A 997 -2.23 0.31 -40.32
CA GLU A 997 -3.57 0.26 -39.73
C GLU A 997 -3.62 1.04 -38.40
N ALA A 998 -4.81 1.23 -37.81
CA ALA A 998 -4.96 1.89 -36.50
C ALA A 998 -4.17 1.21 -35.36
N VAL A 999 -3.69 -0.02 -35.58
CA VAL A 999 -2.83 -0.79 -34.68
C VAL A 999 -1.42 -0.19 -34.50
N ASP A 1000 -0.99 0.68 -35.42
CA ASP A 1000 0.39 1.20 -35.49
C ASP A 1000 0.67 2.39 -34.54
N VAL A 1001 -0.36 2.92 -33.87
CA VAL A 1001 -0.25 4.04 -32.91
C VAL A 1001 -0.60 3.55 -31.51
N ALA A 1002 0.24 3.91 -30.52
CA ALA A 1002 -0.03 3.64 -29.12
C ALA A 1002 0.04 4.89 -28.24
N ILE A 1003 -0.84 4.94 -27.23
CA ILE A 1003 -0.78 5.93 -26.17
C ILE A 1003 -0.28 5.25 -24.89
N LEU A 1004 0.83 5.75 -24.36
CA LEU A 1004 1.46 5.28 -23.14
C LEU A 1004 1.30 6.31 -22.03
N THR A 1005 1.02 5.84 -20.83
CA THR A 1005 0.94 6.70 -19.64
C THR A 1005 1.45 5.97 -18.39
N PRO A 1006 2.07 6.65 -17.41
CA PRO A 1006 2.49 6.01 -16.17
C PRO A 1006 1.32 5.61 -15.25
N TYR A 1007 0.14 6.23 -15.40
CA TYR A 1007 -0.95 6.08 -14.43
C TYR A 1007 -2.16 5.32 -15.01
N ASN A 1008 -2.72 4.38 -14.23
CA ASN A 1008 -3.91 3.62 -14.61
C ASN A 1008 -5.16 4.52 -14.72
N ALA A 1009 -5.30 5.50 -13.82
CA ALA A 1009 -6.40 6.47 -13.88
C ALA A 1009 -6.40 7.27 -15.19
N GLN A 1010 -5.23 7.74 -15.64
CA GLN A 1010 -5.09 8.38 -16.96
C GLN A 1010 -5.44 7.42 -18.10
N MET A 1011 -4.98 6.16 -18.05
CA MET A 1011 -5.34 5.14 -19.04
C MET A 1011 -6.87 4.95 -19.10
N SER A 1012 -7.54 4.90 -17.94
CA SER A 1012 -9.00 4.79 -17.86
C SER A 1012 -9.69 6.00 -18.46
N LYS A 1013 -9.25 7.23 -18.14
CA LYS A 1013 -9.80 8.48 -18.68
C LYS A 1013 -9.62 8.57 -20.21
N ILE A 1014 -8.46 8.17 -20.73
CA ILE A 1014 -8.22 8.12 -22.18
C ILE A 1014 -9.19 7.12 -22.84
N LYS A 1015 -9.37 5.93 -22.27
CA LYS A 1015 -10.33 4.93 -22.78
C LYS A 1015 -11.78 5.41 -22.74
N GLU A 1016 -12.15 6.15 -21.69
CA GLU A 1016 -13.47 6.78 -21.56
C GLU A 1016 -13.71 7.79 -22.70
N ILE A 1017 -12.74 8.69 -22.94
CA ILE A 1017 -12.80 9.67 -24.04
C ILE A 1017 -12.93 8.97 -25.40
N LEU A 1018 -12.16 7.90 -25.62
CA LEU A 1018 -12.23 7.08 -26.85
C LEU A 1018 -13.58 6.36 -27.02
N SER A 1019 -14.23 5.96 -25.93
CA SER A 1019 -15.51 5.22 -25.98
C SER A 1019 -16.72 6.13 -26.24
N SER A 1020 -16.56 7.45 -26.20
CA SER A 1020 -17.65 8.39 -26.46
C SER A 1020 -18.19 8.30 -27.91
N LYS A 1021 -19.50 8.51 -28.09
CA LYS A 1021 -20.22 8.31 -29.38
C LYS A 1021 -19.63 9.08 -30.57
N LYS A 1022 -18.82 10.13 -30.34
CA LYS A 1022 -18.15 10.91 -31.40
C LYS A 1022 -16.91 10.23 -32.01
N ASN A 1023 -16.37 9.17 -31.38
CA ASN A 1023 -15.08 8.58 -31.71
C ASN A 1023 -15.15 7.10 -32.19
N GLN A 1024 -16.32 6.62 -32.62
CA GLN A 1024 -16.54 5.22 -33.01
C GLN A 1024 -15.66 4.70 -34.18
N ALA A 1025 -15.06 5.59 -34.97
CA ALA A 1025 -14.20 5.20 -36.09
C ALA A 1025 -12.86 4.55 -35.69
N VAL A 1026 -12.46 4.56 -34.41
CA VAL A 1026 -11.14 4.09 -33.96
C VAL A 1026 -11.20 3.27 -32.64
N GLN A 1027 -12.03 2.23 -32.58
CA GLN A 1027 -12.17 1.41 -31.36
C GLN A 1027 -10.95 0.50 -31.04
N ASN A 1028 -9.99 0.34 -31.96
CA ASN A 1028 -8.87 -0.63 -31.83
C ASN A 1028 -7.51 0.02 -31.46
N VAL A 1029 -7.49 1.12 -30.71
CA VAL A 1029 -6.23 1.80 -30.33
C VAL A 1029 -5.57 1.18 -29.11
N ASN A 1030 -4.26 0.99 -29.19
CA ASN A 1030 -3.44 0.50 -28.10
C ASN A 1030 -3.21 1.59 -27.04
N VAL A 1031 -3.97 1.54 -25.94
CA VAL A 1031 -3.77 2.39 -24.76
C VAL A 1031 -3.38 1.53 -23.57
N CYS A 1032 -2.15 1.69 -23.08
CA CYS A 1032 -1.62 0.90 -21.97
C CYS A 1032 -0.68 1.71 -21.08
N THR A 1033 -0.38 1.17 -19.89
CA THR A 1033 0.64 1.77 -19.03
C THR A 1033 2.04 1.49 -19.55
N ILE A 1034 3.01 2.35 -19.21
CA ILE A 1034 4.43 2.15 -19.58
C ILE A 1034 4.91 0.75 -19.18
N MET A 1035 4.52 0.26 -18.00
CA MET A 1035 4.84 -1.09 -17.56
C MET A 1035 4.31 -2.19 -18.49
N LYS A 1036 3.03 -2.12 -18.85
CA LYS A 1036 2.41 -3.12 -19.76
C LYS A 1036 2.94 -3.02 -21.19
N SER A 1037 3.59 -1.92 -21.55
CA SER A 1037 4.18 -1.72 -22.87
C SER A 1037 5.49 -2.50 -23.10
N GLN A 1038 6.11 -3.05 -22.05
CA GLN A 1038 7.34 -3.83 -22.17
C GLN A 1038 7.13 -5.01 -23.13
N GLY A 1039 8.16 -5.31 -23.93
CA GLY A 1039 8.09 -6.29 -25.01
C GLY A 1039 7.35 -5.84 -26.27
N SER A 1040 6.49 -4.82 -26.22
CA SER A 1040 5.82 -4.27 -27.42
C SER A 1040 6.63 -3.17 -28.10
N GLU A 1041 6.24 -2.90 -29.34
CA GLU A 1041 6.72 -1.81 -30.18
C GLU A 1041 5.60 -1.36 -31.12
N TRP A 1042 5.63 -0.07 -31.47
CA TRP A 1042 4.65 0.55 -32.37
C TRP A 1042 5.37 1.53 -33.30
N ARG A 1043 4.77 1.83 -34.46
CA ARG A 1043 5.34 2.82 -35.37
C ARG A 1043 5.36 4.21 -34.73
N TYR A 1044 4.25 4.59 -34.11
CA TYR A 1044 4.12 5.87 -33.41
C TYR A 1044 3.72 5.66 -31.96
N VAL A 1045 4.37 6.40 -31.06
CA VAL A 1045 4.08 6.37 -29.62
C VAL A 1045 3.84 7.78 -29.12
N ILE A 1046 2.72 7.96 -28.42
CA ILE A 1046 2.36 9.18 -27.70
C ILE A 1046 2.49 8.90 -26.21
N ILE A 1047 3.36 9.62 -25.50
CA ILE A 1047 3.52 9.52 -24.05
C ILE A 1047 2.74 10.66 -23.39
N SER A 1048 1.78 10.32 -22.56
CA SER A 1048 1.14 11.26 -21.62
C SER A 1048 1.84 11.15 -20.26
N THR A 1049 2.54 12.22 -19.85
CA THR A 1049 3.25 12.31 -18.56
C THR A 1049 2.34 12.64 -17.38
N VAL A 1050 1.15 13.21 -17.63
CA VAL A 1050 0.04 13.49 -16.70
C VAL A 1050 0.32 14.61 -15.71
N ARG A 1051 1.50 14.58 -15.08
CA ARG A 1051 1.79 15.46 -13.94
C ARG A 1051 1.89 16.92 -14.37
N SER A 1052 1.24 17.79 -13.60
CA SER A 1052 1.08 19.21 -13.84
C SER A 1052 1.02 19.98 -12.52
N CYS A 1053 1.70 21.11 -12.48
CA CYS A 1053 1.59 22.09 -11.41
C CYS A 1053 1.82 23.49 -11.98
N THR A 1054 1.29 24.50 -11.30
CA THR A 1054 1.44 25.89 -11.75
C THR A 1054 2.85 26.41 -11.49
N LEU A 1055 3.26 27.41 -12.28
CA LEU A 1055 4.54 28.09 -12.08
C LEU A 1055 4.68 28.69 -10.68
N ALA A 1056 3.60 29.28 -10.14
CA ALA A 1056 3.59 29.85 -8.79
C ALA A 1056 3.89 28.81 -7.70
N GLU A 1057 3.39 27.57 -7.85
CA GLU A 1057 3.71 26.47 -6.92
C GLU A 1057 5.19 26.06 -7.00
N ILE A 1058 5.76 26.02 -8.21
CA ILE A 1058 7.18 25.70 -8.43
C ILE A 1058 8.07 26.80 -7.83
N GLU A 1059 7.73 28.07 -8.06
CA GLU A 1059 8.48 29.21 -7.56
C GLU A 1059 8.46 29.30 -6.04
N LYS A 1060 7.33 28.96 -5.39
CA LYS A 1060 7.24 28.88 -3.94
C LYS A 1060 8.26 27.90 -3.36
N GLU A 1061 8.43 26.74 -3.98
CA GLU A 1061 9.41 25.74 -3.54
C GLU A 1061 10.86 26.18 -3.82
N ARG A 1062 11.11 26.83 -4.97
CA ARG A 1062 12.46 27.32 -5.36
C ARG A 1062 13.02 28.41 -4.46
N ARG A 1063 12.18 29.09 -3.66
CA ARG A 1063 12.66 30.04 -2.63
C ARG A 1063 13.44 29.33 -1.52
N SER A 1064 13.17 28.04 -1.29
CA SER A 1064 14.10 27.16 -0.59
C SER A 1064 15.24 26.83 -1.55
N LYS A 1065 16.48 27.13 -1.17
CA LYS A 1065 17.70 27.14 -2.00
C LYS A 1065 17.92 25.91 -2.92
N TYR A 1066 17.21 24.80 -2.70
CA TYR A 1066 17.18 23.60 -3.56
C TYR A 1066 15.80 22.92 -3.53
N ILE A 1067 15.31 22.44 -4.68
CA ILE A 1067 14.11 21.58 -4.73
C ILE A 1067 14.47 20.20 -4.14
N SER A 1068 13.77 19.80 -3.09
CA SER A 1068 14.03 18.52 -2.42
C SER A 1068 13.66 17.32 -3.31
N LYS A 1069 14.42 16.22 -3.19
CA LYS A 1069 14.10 14.95 -3.89
C LYS A 1069 12.70 14.43 -3.51
N GLY A 1070 12.28 14.63 -2.25
CA GLY A 1070 10.96 14.25 -1.76
C GLY A 1070 9.84 15.00 -2.47
N TRP A 1071 10.01 16.32 -2.67
CA TRP A 1071 9.04 17.13 -3.42
C TRP A 1071 8.93 16.67 -4.88
N LEU A 1072 10.07 16.43 -5.54
CA LEU A 1072 10.09 15.91 -6.91
C LEU A 1072 9.39 14.56 -6.99
N GLY A 1073 9.67 13.64 -6.06
CA GLY A 1073 8.96 12.36 -5.97
C GLY A 1073 7.45 12.53 -5.85
N LYS A 1074 6.98 13.47 -5.01
CA LYS A 1074 5.55 13.74 -4.80
C LYS A 1074 4.87 14.36 -6.03
N LYS A 1075 5.53 15.33 -6.70
CA LYS A 1075 4.94 16.11 -7.81
C LYS A 1075 5.14 15.48 -9.19
N LEU A 1076 6.22 14.72 -9.41
CA LEU A 1076 6.46 14.01 -10.68
C LEU A 1076 6.07 12.52 -10.58
N GLY A 1077 6.10 11.90 -9.39
CA GLY A 1077 5.77 10.48 -9.24
C GLY A 1077 6.65 9.56 -10.09
N PHE A 1078 6.04 8.60 -10.80
CA PHE A 1078 6.74 7.53 -11.51
C PHE A 1078 7.64 7.98 -12.67
N ILE A 1079 7.40 9.17 -13.24
CA ILE A 1079 8.27 9.72 -14.29
C ILE A 1079 9.62 10.21 -13.76
N THR A 1080 9.88 10.14 -12.45
CA THR A 1080 11.24 10.30 -11.89
C THR A 1080 12.10 9.06 -12.06
N ASP A 1081 11.50 7.89 -12.34
CA ASP A 1081 12.21 6.63 -12.50
C ASP A 1081 12.90 6.55 -13.88
N PRO A 1082 14.25 6.58 -13.94
CA PRO A 1082 14.97 6.55 -15.21
C PRO A 1082 14.69 5.28 -16.02
N ASN A 1083 14.44 4.16 -15.34
CA ASN A 1083 14.17 2.88 -15.98
C ASN A 1083 12.83 2.89 -16.75
N GLN A 1084 11.79 3.50 -16.16
CA GLN A 1084 10.49 3.66 -16.83
C GLN A 1084 10.55 4.66 -17.97
N VAL A 1085 11.27 5.77 -17.80
CA VAL A 1085 11.48 6.76 -18.87
C VAL A 1085 12.15 6.12 -20.08
N ASN A 1086 13.23 5.36 -19.85
CA ASN A 1086 13.93 4.63 -20.91
C ASN A 1086 13.00 3.67 -21.67
N VAL A 1087 12.16 2.90 -20.95
CA VAL A 1087 11.19 2.02 -21.62
C VAL A 1087 10.20 2.81 -22.45
N ALA A 1088 9.61 3.87 -21.89
CA ALA A 1088 8.59 4.68 -22.55
C ALA A 1088 9.11 5.28 -23.87
N ILE A 1089 10.29 5.90 -23.85
CA ILE A 1089 10.85 6.57 -25.03
C ILE A 1089 11.45 5.59 -26.07
N THR A 1090 11.57 4.30 -25.75
CA THR A 1090 12.14 3.28 -26.65
C THR A 1090 11.12 2.29 -27.23
N ARG A 1091 9.82 2.64 -27.14
CA ARG A 1091 8.73 1.84 -27.74
C ARG A 1091 8.43 2.21 -29.21
N ALA A 1092 8.76 3.42 -29.64
CA ALA A 1092 8.45 3.93 -30.98
C ALA A 1092 9.50 3.52 -32.02
N GLN A 1093 9.06 3.10 -33.20
CA GLN A 1093 9.93 2.84 -34.35
C GLN A 1093 10.20 4.12 -35.14
N ASP A 1094 9.14 4.80 -35.59
CA ASP A 1094 9.23 5.91 -36.55
C ASP A 1094 9.02 7.29 -35.89
N GLY A 1095 8.16 7.40 -34.88
CA GLY A 1095 7.86 8.69 -34.26
C GLY A 1095 7.44 8.62 -32.80
N LEU A 1096 8.06 9.47 -31.97
CA LEU A 1096 7.80 9.61 -30.54
C LEU A 1096 7.32 11.03 -30.23
N CYS A 1097 6.11 11.15 -29.68
CA CYS A 1097 5.59 12.41 -29.16
C CYS A 1097 5.39 12.33 -27.65
N ILE A 1098 5.88 13.32 -26.91
CA ILE A 1098 5.70 13.42 -25.45
C ILE A 1098 4.82 14.63 -25.14
N LEU A 1099 3.79 14.42 -24.34
CA LEU A 1099 2.88 15.46 -23.84
C LEU A 1099 3.11 15.65 -22.34
N GLY A 1100 3.24 16.90 -21.90
CA GLY A 1100 3.43 17.18 -20.48
C GLY A 1100 3.68 18.62 -20.10
N ASN A 1101 3.72 18.87 -18.79
CA ASN A 1101 4.05 20.18 -18.26
C ASN A 1101 5.57 20.42 -18.32
N ARG A 1102 6.02 21.21 -19.29
CA ARG A 1102 7.44 21.53 -19.53
C ARG A 1102 8.09 22.13 -18.30
N HIS A 1103 7.39 23.02 -17.58
CA HIS A 1103 7.93 23.74 -16.43
C HIS A 1103 8.23 22.77 -15.27
N LEU A 1104 7.28 21.88 -14.98
CA LEU A 1104 7.44 20.85 -13.96
C LEU A 1104 8.52 19.83 -14.35
N LEU A 1105 8.49 19.31 -15.58
CA LEU A 1105 9.46 18.34 -16.06
C LEU A 1105 10.90 18.88 -16.03
N ASN A 1106 11.10 20.16 -16.34
CA ASN A 1106 12.43 20.78 -16.30
C ASN A 1106 13.03 20.89 -14.88
N CYS A 1107 12.23 20.64 -13.83
CA CYS A 1107 12.74 20.54 -12.45
C CYS A 1107 13.47 19.21 -12.19
N SER A 1108 13.30 18.20 -13.04
CA SER A 1108 14.06 16.95 -12.99
C SER A 1108 15.27 17.00 -13.91
N ALA A 1109 16.44 16.59 -13.40
CA ALA A 1109 17.68 16.61 -14.18
C ALA A 1109 17.62 15.75 -15.45
N LEU A 1110 16.98 14.57 -15.38
CA LEU A 1110 16.82 13.67 -16.53
C LEU A 1110 15.95 14.31 -17.62
N TRP A 1111 14.78 14.82 -17.24
CA TRP A 1111 13.85 15.45 -18.16
C TRP A 1111 14.38 16.78 -18.70
N GLY A 1112 15.11 17.56 -17.89
CA GLY A 1112 15.79 18.76 -18.34
C GLY A 1112 16.82 18.48 -19.44
N ARG A 1113 17.60 17.38 -19.31
CA ARG A 1113 18.50 16.92 -20.38
C ARG A 1113 17.73 16.46 -21.62
N LEU A 1114 16.63 15.73 -21.46
CA LEU A 1114 15.78 15.30 -22.59
C LEU A 1114 15.17 16.49 -23.33
N LEU A 1115 14.60 17.45 -22.61
CA LEU A 1115 14.03 18.67 -23.17
C LEU A 1115 15.11 19.51 -23.87
N SER A 1116 16.31 19.62 -23.28
CA SER A 1116 17.45 20.30 -23.92
C SER A 1116 17.84 19.61 -25.24
N HIS A 1117 17.88 18.27 -25.26
CA HIS A 1117 18.12 17.49 -26.48
C HIS A 1117 17.07 17.72 -27.56
N TYR A 1118 15.79 17.86 -27.18
CA TYR A 1118 14.71 18.13 -28.13
C TYR A 1118 14.76 19.58 -28.60
N GLN A 1119 15.15 20.51 -27.73
CA GLN A 1119 15.19 21.94 -28.02
C GLN A 1119 16.29 22.30 -29.02
N THR A 1120 17.48 21.68 -28.94
CA THR A 1120 18.56 21.85 -29.93
C THR A 1120 18.15 21.41 -31.34
N LYS A 1121 17.11 20.57 -31.47
CA LYS A 1121 16.53 20.09 -32.73
C LYS A 1121 15.24 20.81 -33.13
N ASN A 1122 14.85 21.89 -32.45
CA ASN A 1122 13.59 22.60 -32.65
C ASN A 1122 12.33 21.72 -32.48
N CYS A 1123 12.41 20.72 -31.59
CA CYS A 1123 11.36 19.71 -31.36
C CYS A 1123 10.56 19.93 -30.06
N VAL A 1124 10.63 21.11 -29.44
CA VAL A 1124 9.82 21.51 -28.27
C VAL A 1124 8.85 22.60 -28.71
N LEU A 1125 7.54 22.33 -28.56
CA LEU A 1125 6.46 23.26 -28.89
C LEU A 1125 5.88 23.91 -27.63
N ASP A 1126 5.47 25.17 -27.77
CA ASP A 1126 4.94 26.00 -26.69
C ASP A 1126 3.52 25.57 -26.27
N SER A 1127 2.78 24.92 -27.17
CA SER A 1127 1.51 24.26 -26.87
C SER A 1127 1.40 22.93 -27.60
N ALA A 1128 0.89 21.89 -26.92
CA ALA A 1128 0.56 20.62 -27.56
C ALA A 1128 -0.51 20.76 -28.64
N LYS A 1129 -1.28 21.87 -28.66
CA LYS A 1129 -2.25 22.15 -29.72
C LYS A 1129 -1.58 22.44 -31.06
N ASP A 1130 -0.34 22.91 -31.05
CA ASP A 1130 0.41 23.32 -32.24
C ASP A 1130 1.12 22.14 -32.95
N ILE A 1131 1.01 20.93 -32.40
CA ILE A 1131 1.56 19.72 -33.03
C ILE A 1131 0.88 19.51 -34.39
N LYS A 1132 1.69 19.40 -35.45
CA LYS A 1132 1.25 19.15 -36.82
C LYS A 1132 1.76 17.79 -37.32
N VAL A 1133 0.93 17.12 -38.12
CA VAL A 1133 1.26 15.86 -38.78
C VAL A 1133 1.29 16.09 -40.30
N GLY A 1134 2.45 15.87 -40.91
CA GLY A 1134 2.74 16.04 -42.33
C GLY A 1134 2.43 14.80 -43.17
N PHE A 1135 2.63 14.93 -44.49
CA PHE A 1135 2.53 13.85 -45.49
C PHE A 1135 3.91 13.35 -45.91
#